data_AF-A0A2B7XQ43-F1
#
_entry.id   AF-A0A2B7XQ43-F1
#
_cell.length_a   1.000
_cell.length_b   1.000
_cell.length_c   1.000
_cell.angle_alpha   90.00
_cell.angle_beta   90.00
_cell.angle_gamma   90.00
#
_symmetry.space_group_name_H-M   'P 1'
#
loop_
_entity.id
_entity.type
_entity.pdbx_description
1 polymer ?
#
loop_
_entity_poly.entity_id
_entity_poly.type
_entity_poly.pdbx_seq_one_letter_code
_entity_poly.pdbx_strand_id
1 'polypeptide(L)'
;MAEKESLQLMIPWVYDLMLWILSVLVDLFFREVHPRGSWKVPKRGPIILVAAPHANQFVDSLVLMRVMRMECRRRVAFLIAEKSFKRKFIGTVAKAGGALPVARAMDIMKQGAGTIYLPDPINQPTLLRGIGTKFTDPQFQVGGSISLPTINGQSHNSEILEIKGPEELILRRPFKTKDSLYQLTGRRDITNDGQFTGNVKDQDLSGFKGSKFKIAPHVDQTKVYNAVFHTLNHGGCIGIFPEGGSHDRPDLLPLKAGVALMALGALAENPDCGVKIVPCGMNYFHAHKFRSRAVIEFGNPIEVPPELVQQYKDGHRREAVGALLDTIYQSLVAVTVTSPDYETLMVIQAARRLYNPTGKKLPLPMVVELNRRLVKGYSHYKDDPRIVKLRKSVMDYNKQLWLLGVRDHQVEYAKFSIIKVVSTLIYRLLKLATLSIGTLPGFILFAPVFTATKLISIKKSREALAASSVKIQGRDVMATWKLLVALAFAPLLYAFYTVLLTYWTYRNRVQGYVPQWVPLWLVVVFGMIIFPSVTFAALRIGETGMDILKSLRPLVLSLNPTSANTLVKLRKRKEQLSHEVTELINTLGPEMFPDFDAARIVADPFKSGILTDENDPRHEASRYHHAIVSDDHHAAHYQAMIDGDLPRNESFHDISKIGFFSTRPPSRNHSRNSSNGGLTAGLTGFTSSSGGGALPLKAFSTINSKESFDEVSRRIRGAMRERGKEREKRSGDGSGWELASSGSTTPSLVVEDKKDV
;
A
#
# COMPACT_ATOMS: atom_id res chain seq x y z
N MET A 1 -6.03 46.93 0.40
CA MET A 1 -6.66 45.64 0.00
C MET A 1 -5.54 44.72 -0.47
N ALA A 2 -5.40 43.52 0.09
CA ALA A 2 -4.47 42.53 -0.47
C ALA A 2 -5.08 41.89 -1.72
N GLU A 3 -4.28 41.53 -2.71
CA GLU A 3 -4.76 40.83 -3.90
C GLU A 3 -5.39 39.49 -3.52
N LYS A 4 -6.64 39.28 -3.95
CA LYS A 4 -7.22 37.95 -4.03
C LYS A 4 -6.59 37.21 -5.21
N GLU A 5 -5.33 36.76 -5.06
CA GLU A 5 -4.77 35.72 -5.93
C GLU A 5 -5.80 34.60 -6.02
N SER A 6 -6.25 34.29 -7.25
CA SER A 6 -7.49 33.53 -7.44
C SER A 6 -7.36 32.10 -6.91
N LEU A 7 -7.92 31.87 -5.72
CA LEU A 7 -8.02 30.55 -5.09
C LEU A 7 -8.70 29.59 -6.08
N GLN A 8 -7.90 28.63 -6.57
CA GLN A 8 -8.24 27.85 -7.77
C GLN A 8 -9.29 26.78 -7.45
N LEU A 9 -10.55 27.23 -7.43
CA LEU A 9 -11.72 26.36 -7.33
C LEU A 9 -11.71 25.38 -8.51
N MET A 10 -11.53 24.10 -8.19
CA MET A 10 -11.48 22.98 -9.13
C MET A 10 -12.72 22.97 -10.04
N ILE A 11 -12.54 23.19 -11.35
CA ILE A 11 -13.65 23.28 -12.29
C ILE A 11 -14.26 21.86 -12.49
N PRO A 12 -15.49 21.59 -12.03
CA PRO A 12 -15.97 20.21 -11.86
C PRO A 12 -16.01 19.37 -13.14
N TRP A 13 -16.41 19.99 -14.26
CA TRP A 13 -16.53 19.31 -15.55
C TRP A 13 -15.17 19.14 -16.25
N VAL A 14 -14.23 20.07 -16.06
CA VAL A 14 -12.88 19.96 -16.65
C VAL A 14 -12.10 18.85 -15.93
N TYR A 15 -12.20 18.76 -14.61
CA TYR A 15 -11.66 17.63 -13.84
C TYR A 15 -12.21 16.30 -14.36
N ASP A 16 -13.53 16.20 -14.57
CA ASP A 16 -14.17 14.96 -15.01
C ASP A 16 -13.78 14.56 -16.44
N LEU A 17 -13.73 15.53 -17.37
CA LEU A 17 -13.29 15.31 -18.76
C LEU A 17 -11.81 14.89 -18.82
N MET A 18 -10.94 15.62 -18.12
CA MET A 18 -9.51 15.30 -17.98
C MET A 18 -9.33 13.90 -17.40
N LEU A 19 -10.06 13.56 -16.33
CA LEU A 19 -9.98 12.26 -15.68
C LEU A 19 -10.53 11.14 -16.58
N TRP A 20 -11.56 11.39 -17.39
CA TRP A 20 -12.06 10.43 -18.37
C TRP A 20 -11.00 10.10 -19.43
N ILE A 21 -10.40 11.13 -20.06
CA ILE A 21 -9.30 10.96 -21.04
C ILE A 21 -8.13 10.17 -20.43
N LEU A 22 -7.70 10.56 -19.22
CA LEU A 22 -6.57 9.90 -18.55
C LEU A 22 -6.93 8.51 -18.00
N SER A 23 -8.21 8.20 -17.72
CA SER A 23 -8.64 6.87 -17.28
C SER A 23 -8.45 5.81 -18.36
N VAL A 24 -8.53 6.17 -19.65
CA VAL A 24 -8.19 5.27 -20.76
C VAL A 24 -6.74 4.77 -20.65
N LEU A 25 -5.81 5.62 -20.22
CA LEU A 25 -4.42 5.22 -19.96
C LEU A 25 -4.33 4.22 -18.80
N VAL A 26 -5.13 4.40 -17.74
CA VAL A 26 -5.21 3.46 -16.61
C VAL A 26 -5.71 2.08 -17.07
N ASP A 27 -6.76 2.03 -17.91
CA ASP A 27 -7.32 0.77 -18.43
C ASP A 27 -6.44 0.08 -19.49
N LEU A 28 -5.63 0.84 -20.22
CA LEU A 28 -4.60 0.31 -21.11
C LEU A 28 -3.40 -0.23 -20.32
N PHE A 29 -2.97 0.44 -19.26
CA PHE A 29 -1.78 0.03 -18.49
C PHE A 29 -2.05 -1.08 -17.47
N PHE A 30 -3.10 -0.95 -16.66
CA PHE A 30 -3.50 -1.98 -15.70
C PHE A 30 -4.62 -2.84 -16.27
N ARG A 31 -4.49 -4.15 -16.10
CA ARG A 31 -5.54 -5.11 -16.44
C ARG A 31 -6.76 -4.97 -15.54
N GLU A 32 -6.53 -4.56 -14.29
CA GLU A 32 -7.52 -4.56 -13.23
C GLU A 32 -7.08 -3.58 -12.14
N VAL A 33 -8.00 -2.72 -11.67
CA VAL A 33 -7.83 -1.84 -10.51
C VAL A 33 -9.01 -2.08 -9.59
N HIS A 34 -8.79 -2.75 -8.46
CA HIS A 34 -9.87 -3.15 -7.53
C HIS A 34 -9.92 -2.24 -6.30
N PRO A 35 -11.02 -1.50 -6.06
CA PRO A 35 -11.24 -0.81 -4.80
C PRO A 35 -11.64 -1.77 -3.67
N ARG A 36 -11.15 -1.50 -2.47
CA ARG A 36 -11.52 -2.17 -1.20
C ARG A 36 -11.76 -1.12 -0.13
N GLY A 37 -12.81 -1.29 0.67
CA GLY A 37 -13.15 -0.32 1.72
C GLY A 37 -13.71 1.02 1.23
N SER A 38 -14.02 1.19 -0.07
CA SER A 38 -14.52 2.47 -0.62
C SER A 38 -15.76 3.01 0.11
N TRP A 39 -16.60 2.12 0.65
CA TRP A 39 -17.76 2.47 1.48
C TRP A 39 -17.41 3.16 2.82
N LYS A 40 -16.17 3.02 3.31
CA LYS A 40 -15.68 3.70 4.52
C LYS A 40 -15.39 5.18 4.30
N VAL A 41 -15.20 5.61 3.05
CA VAL A 41 -14.82 6.99 2.71
C VAL A 41 -16.03 7.93 2.86
N PRO A 42 -15.99 8.97 3.72
CA PRO A 42 -17.11 9.89 3.88
C PRO A 42 -17.49 10.58 2.56
N LYS A 43 -18.78 10.49 2.18
CA LYS A 43 -19.30 11.03 0.91
C LYS A 43 -19.44 12.57 0.90
N ARG A 44 -19.38 13.20 2.07
CA ARG A 44 -19.46 14.65 2.34
C ARG A 44 -18.46 15.02 3.46
N GLY A 45 -18.29 16.31 3.73
CA GLY A 45 -17.32 16.82 4.72
C GLY A 45 -15.86 16.73 4.24
N PRO A 46 -14.92 17.48 4.84
CA PRO A 46 -13.54 17.51 4.37
C PRO A 46 -12.77 16.21 4.61
N ILE A 47 -11.95 15.85 3.62
CA ILE A 47 -11.06 14.68 3.70
C ILE A 47 -9.64 15.06 3.31
N ILE A 48 -8.67 14.62 4.12
CA ILE A 48 -7.28 14.45 3.70
C ILE A 48 -7.09 12.95 3.38
N LEU A 49 -7.00 12.62 2.10
CA LEU A 49 -6.69 11.27 1.62
C LEU A 49 -5.17 11.09 1.65
N VAL A 50 -4.71 10.17 2.50
CA VAL A 50 -3.30 9.87 2.71
C VAL A 50 -2.99 8.52 2.08
N ALA A 51 -2.15 8.49 1.06
CA ALA A 51 -1.90 7.29 0.28
C ALA A 51 -0.43 6.85 0.33
N ALA A 52 -0.19 5.54 0.47
CA ALA A 52 1.14 4.94 0.49
C ALA A 52 1.08 3.44 0.12
N PRO A 53 2.19 2.77 -0.26
CA PRO A 53 3.46 3.38 -0.68
C PRO A 53 3.32 4.11 -2.02
N HIS A 54 4.13 5.14 -2.25
CA HIS A 54 4.14 5.90 -3.50
C HIS A 54 4.98 5.20 -4.59
N ALA A 55 4.45 4.08 -5.09
CA ALA A 55 5.11 3.20 -6.04
C ALA A 55 5.26 3.76 -7.47
N ASN A 56 4.50 4.77 -7.89
CA ASN A 56 4.63 5.42 -9.21
C ASN A 56 4.31 6.92 -9.20
N GLN A 57 5.19 7.75 -9.77
CA GLN A 57 5.09 9.23 -9.73
C GLN A 57 3.73 9.85 -10.09
N PHE A 58 3.24 9.59 -11.31
CA PHE A 58 1.99 10.20 -11.81
C PHE A 58 0.81 9.22 -11.74
N VAL A 59 1.12 7.93 -11.84
CA VAL A 59 0.12 6.88 -12.05
C VAL A 59 -0.67 6.59 -10.76
N ASP A 60 -0.03 6.70 -9.60
CA ASP A 60 -0.71 6.50 -8.31
C ASP A 60 -1.82 7.55 -8.09
N SER A 61 -1.51 8.83 -8.28
CA SER A 61 -2.47 9.94 -8.18
C SER A 61 -3.63 9.74 -9.16
N LEU A 62 -3.34 9.41 -10.43
CA LEU A 62 -4.37 9.18 -11.44
C LEU A 62 -5.28 7.99 -11.12
N VAL A 63 -4.72 6.90 -10.60
CA VAL A 63 -5.49 5.74 -10.11
C VAL A 63 -6.41 6.14 -8.95
N LEU A 64 -5.92 6.92 -7.99
CA LEU A 64 -6.73 7.42 -6.87
C LEU A 64 -7.82 8.39 -7.32
N MET A 65 -7.51 9.34 -8.21
CA MET A 65 -8.50 10.26 -8.79
C MET A 65 -9.64 9.49 -9.45
N ARG A 66 -9.32 8.44 -10.22
CA ARG A 66 -10.30 7.56 -10.87
C ARG A 66 -11.16 6.80 -9.86
N VAL A 67 -10.53 6.11 -8.90
CA VAL A 67 -11.26 5.31 -7.90
C VAL A 67 -12.15 6.19 -7.03
N MET A 68 -11.64 7.31 -6.52
CA MET A 68 -12.42 8.26 -5.70
C MET A 68 -13.60 8.87 -6.46
N ARG A 69 -13.48 9.08 -7.78
CA ARG A 69 -14.57 9.62 -8.60
C ARG A 69 -15.61 8.58 -8.98
N MET A 70 -15.21 7.34 -9.25
CA MET A 70 -16.13 6.24 -9.59
C MET A 70 -16.89 5.73 -8.36
N GLU A 71 -16.17 5.39 -7.29
CA GLU A 71 -16.71 4.74 -6.09
C GLU A 71 -17.31 5.76 -5.12
N CYS A 72 -16.48 6.70 -4.67
CA CYS A 72 -16.81 7.65 -3.60
C CYS A 72 -17.55 8.90 -4.14
N ARG A 73 -17.63 9.04 -5.47
CA ARG A 73 -18.11 10.22 -6.21
C ARG A 73 -17.37 11.53 -5.96
N ARG A 74 -16.26 11.51 -5.20
CA ARG A 74 -15.46 12.69 -4.83
C ARG A 74 -14.43 13.03 -5.93
N ARG A 75 -13.99 14.29 -5.96
CA ARG A 75 -12.84 14.75 -6.75
C ARG A 75 -11.71 15.10 -5.79
N VAL A 76 -10.45 14.87 -6.17
CA VAL A 76 -9.30 14.98 -5.26
C VAL A 76 -8.28 15.98 -5.76
N ALA A 77 -8.04 17.03 -4.97
CA ALA A 77 -6.99 18.03 -5.17
C ALA A 77 -5.65 17.46 -4.68
N PHE A 78 -4.78 17.01 -5.58
CA PHE A 78 -3.46 16.48 -5.21
C PHE A 78 -2.43 17.60 -5.03
N LEU A 79 -1.54 17.43 -4.04
CA LEU A 79 -0.35 18.27 -3.89
C LEU A 79 0.69 17.91 -4.96
N ILE A 80 1.17 18.90 -5.72
CA ILE A 80 2.08 18.73 -6.86
C ILE A 80 3.32 19.60 -6.71
N ALA A 81 4.52 19.04 -7.00
CA ALA A 81 5.76 19.81 -6.95
C ALA A 81 5.70 21.04 -7.89
N GLU A 82 6.06 22.22 -7.39
CA GLU A 82 5.92 23.49 -8.09
C GLU A 82 6.66 23.50 -9.46
N LYS A 83 7.80 22.82 -9.54
CA LYS A 83 8.60 22.60 -10.76
C LYS A 83 7.87 21.81 -11.86
N SER A 84 6.82 21.06 -11.51
CA SER A 84 5.90 20.42 -12.45
C SER A 84 4.72 21.33 -12.78
N PHE A 85 4.19 22.05 -11.78
CA PHE A 85 3.10 23.01 -11.92
C PHE A 85 3.43 24.22 -12.81
N LYS A 86 4.70 24.62 -12.89
CA LYS A 86 5.20 25.68 -13.79
C LYS A 86 5.43 25.25 -15.24
N ARG A 87 5.22 23.97 -15.61
CA ARG A 87 5.40 23.47 -16.99
C ARG A 87 4.15 23.71 -17.83
N LYS A 88 4.25 24.24 -19.06
CA LYS A 88 3.11 24.62 -19.92
C LYS A 88 1.97 23.58 -19.98
N PHE A 89 2.26 22.32 -20.34
CA PHE A 89 1.23 21.28 -20.44
C PHE A 89 0.79 20.73 -19.07
N ILE A 90 1.74 20.19 -18.29
CA ILE A 90 1.45 19.54 -16.99
C ILE A 90 0.82 20.52 -16.00
N GLY A 91 1.26 21.79 -16.00
CA GLY A 91 0.72 22.86 -15.17
C GLY A 91 -0.71 23.23 -15.51
N THR A 92 -1.07 23.36 -16.79
CA THR A 92 -2.45 23.64 -17.21
C THR A 92 -3.39 22.49 -16.81
N VAL A 93 -2.96 21.23 -17.02
CA VAL A 93 -3.70 20.04 -16.57
C VAL A 93 -3.83 20.01 -15.04
N ALA A 94 -2.76 20.31 -14.30
CA ALA A 94 -2.78 20.35 -12.84
C ALA A 94 -3.70 21.44 -12.28
N LYS A 95 -3.65 22.67 -12.82
CA LYS A 95 -4.54 23.78 -12.46
C LYS A 95 -6.01 23.43 -12.72
N ALA A 96 -6.31 22.89 -13.91
CA ALA A 96 -7.66 22.45 -14.26
C ALA A 96 -8.19 21.33 -13.33
N GLY A 97 -7.30 20.43 -12.89
CA GLY A 97 -7.58 19.41 -11.89
C GLY A 97 -7.66 19.90 -10.44
N GLY A 98 -7.48 21.20 -10.17
CA GLY A 98 -7.47 21.76 -8.81
C GLY A 98 -6.29 21.30 -7.95
N ALA A 99 -5.15 20.94 -8.57
CA ALA A 99 -3.96 20.51 -7.85
C ALA A 99 -3.22 21.69 -7.20
N LEU A 100 -2.75 21.50 -5.96
CA LEU A 100 -2.14 22.55 -5.16
C LEU A 100 -0.60 22.52 -5.29
N PRO A 101 0.06 23.62 -5.71
CA PRO A 101 1.51 23.65 -5.87
C PRO A 101 2.24 23.62 -4.53
N VAL A 102 3.28 22.78 -4.44
CA VAL A 102 4.18 22.70 -3.28
C VAL A 102 5.61 22.98 -3.72
N ALA A 103 6.16 24.10 -3.25
CA ALA A 103 7.59 24.37 -3.36
C ALA A 103 8.36 23.54 -2.32
N ARG A 104 9.55 23.06 -2.69
CA ARG A 104 10.47 22.34 -1.79
C ARG A 104 11.88 22.84 -2.03
N ALA A 105 12.62 23.15 -0.96
CA ALA A 105 14.01 23.61 -1.05
C ALA A 105 14.87 22.72 -1.97
N MET A 106 14.70 21.39 -1.85
CA MET A 106 15.41 20.39 -2.65
C MET A 106 15.16 20.49 -4.18
N ASP A 107 14.03 21.02 -4.64
CA ASP A 107 13.73 21.17 -6.08
C ASP A 107 14.35 22.43 -6.71
N ILE A 108 14.73 23.39 -5.85
CA ILE A 108 15.26 24.72 -6.16
C ILE A 108 16.78 24.79 -5.90
N MET A 109 17.36 23.78 -5.24
CA MET A 109 18.80 23.71 -4.93
C MET A 109 19.69 24.03 -6.15
N LYS A 110 20.56 25.03 -5.98
CA LYS A 110 21.64 25.38 -6.90
C LYS A 110 22.99 24.97 -6.31
N GLN A 111 23.99 24.84 -7.18
CA GLN A 111 25.38 24.70 -6.75
C GLN A 111 25.88 26.06 -6.24
N GLY A 112 26.49 26.10 -5.05
CA GLY A 112 27.13 27.31 -4.54
C GLY A 112 28.43 27.63 -5.29
N ALA A 113 28.75 28.92 -5.41
CA ALA A 113 30.08 29.38 -5.80
C ALA A 113 31.06 29.20 -4.64
N GLY A 114 32.32 28.90 -4.93
CA GLY A 114 33.35 28.66 -3.91
C GLY A 114 33.22 27.31 -3.18
N THR A 115 33.86 27.23 -2.02
CA THR A 115 33.82 26.10 -1.08
C THR A 115 33.58 26.58 0.35
N ILE A 116 33.21 25.68 1.26
CA ILE A 116 32.90 25.99 2.66
C ILE A 116 33.61 25.07 3.65
N TYR A 117 33.86 25.57 4.86
CA TYR A 117 34.49 24.85 5.95
C TYR A 117 34.01 25.32 7.34
N LEU A 118 34.21 24.46 8.34
CA LEU A 118 34.07 24.79 9.76
C LEU A 118 35.46 25.21 10.29
N PRO A 119 35.68 26.48 10.69
CA PRO A 119 36.96 26.89 11.29
C PRO A 119 37.16 26.27 12.68
N ASP A 120 36.16 26.40 13.57
CA ASP A 120 36.21 25.93 14.96
C ASP A 120 35.08 24.94 15.25
N PRO A 121 35.17 23.68 14.81
CA PRO A 121 34.08 22.70 14.93
C PRO A 121 33.78 22.24 16.37
N ILE A 122 34.61 22.64 17.34
CA ILE A 122 34.43 22.34 18.78
C ILE A 122 33.86 23.57 19.51
N ASN A 123 34.48 24.74 19.35
CA ASN A 123 34.10 25.96 20.06
C ASN A 123 32.93 26.71 19.39
N GLN A 124 32.83 26.68 18.07
CA GLN A 124 31.79 27.38 17.29
C GLN A 124 31.22 26.48 16.18
N PRO A 125 30.57 25.34 16.52
CA PRO A 125 30.13 24.33 15.54
C PRO A 125 29.00 24.78 14.59
N THR A 126 28.55 26.04 14.71
CA THR A 126 27.57 26.70 13.85
C THR A 126 28.15 27.81 12.98
N LEU A 127 29.38 28.31 13.24
CA LEU A 127 30.02 29.31 12.39
C LEU A 127 30.58 28.63 11.13
N LEU A 128 30.19 29.11 9.96
CA LEU A 128 30.60 28.52 8.68
C LEU A 128 31.31 29.57 7.83
N ARG A 129 32.56 29.28 7.45
CA ARG A 129 33.36 30.12 6.56
C ARG A 129 33.32 29.60 5.13
N GLY A 130 33.53 30.49 4.18
CA GLY A 130 33.63 30.16 2.76
C GLY A 130 34.86 30.74 2.08
N ILE A 131 35.34 30.04 1.05
CA ILE A 131 36.52 30.39 0.25
C ILE A 131 36.05 30.63 -1.18
N GLY A 132 36.24 31.85 -1.70
CA GLY A 132 35.69 32.25 -3.00
C GLY A 132 34.15 32.31 -3.03
N THR A 133 33.52 32.43 -1.86
CA THR A 133 32.07 32.62 -1.65
C THR A 133 31.73 34.09 -1.50
N LYS A 134 30.49 34.47 -1.81
CA LYS A 134 29.89 35.74 -1.35
C LYS A 134 28.53 35.46 -0.72
N PHE A 135 28.50 35.28 0.60
CA PHE A 135 27.28 35.02 1.35
C PHE A 135 26.31 36.22 1.42
N THR A 136 26.74 37.40 0.96
CA THR A 136 25.89 38.58 0.75
C THR A 136 25.14 38.57 -0.60
N ASP A 137 25.39 37.61 -1.50
CA ASP A 137 24.63 37.48 -2.74
C ASP A 137 23.14 37.15 -2.46
N PRO A 138 22.17 37.66 -3.24
CA PRO A 138 20.71 37.40 -3.04
C PRO A 138 20.25 35.92 -3.09
N GLN A 139 21.17 35.01 -3.39
CA GLN A 139 20.98 33.56 -3.36
C GLN A 139 21.04 32.99 -1.93
N PHE A 140 21.71 33.70 -1.02
CA PHE A 140 21.76 33.39 0.40
C PHE A 140 20.71 34.23 1.12
N GLN A 141 19.91 33.58 1.97
CA GLN A 141 18.79 34.18 2.67
C GLN A 141 18.69 33.57 4.06
N VAL A 142 18.35 34.38 5.06
CA VAL A 142 18.01 33.87 6.41
C VAL A 142 16.86 32.88 6.30
N GLY A 143 16.97 31.73 6.96
CA GLY A 143 16.03 30.62 6.81
C GLY A 143 16.18 29.79 5.52
N GLY A 144 17.11 30.13 4.62
CA GLY A 144 17.55 29.26 3.53
C GLY A 144 18.35 28.06 4.05
N SER A 145 18.61 27.06 3.20
CA SER A 145 19.31 25.84 3.60
C SER A 145 20.57 25.55 2.78
N ILE A 146 21.65 25.20 3.46
CA ILE A 146 22.91 24.73 2.89
C ILE A 146 22.95 23.20 2.98
N SER A 147 23.30 22.54 1.87
CA SER A 147 23.37 21.08 1.74
C SER A 147 24.74 20.62 1.25
N LEU A 148 25.34 19.65 1.94
CA LEU A 148 26.62 19.06 1.60
C LEU A 148 26.50 17.96 0.53
N PRO A 149 27.59 17.70 -0.23
CA PRO A 149 27.72 16.57 -1.13
C PRO A 149 27.33 15.23 -0.49
N THR A 150 26.77 14.35 -1.31
CA THR A 150 26.34 13.02 -0.88
C THR A 150 27.55 12.11 -0.71
N ILE A 151 27.80 11.63 0.51
CA ILE A 151 28.75 10.56 0.82
C ILE A 151 27.95 9.40 1.42
N ASN A 152 28.32 8.15 1.11
CA ASN A 152 27.63 6.94 1.59
C ASN A 152 26.10 6.92 1.35
N GLY A 153 25.63 7.63 0.31
CA GLY A 153 24.20 7.80 0.00
C GLY A 153 23.47 8.88 0.83
N GLN A 154 24.10 9.45 1.85
CA GLN A 154 23.52 10.50 2.70
C GLN A 154 24.06 11.89 2.33
N SER A 155 23.15 12.87 2.30
CA SER A 155 23.48 14.29 2.12
C SER A 155 22.92 15.04 3.32
N HIS A 156 23.77 15.84 3.96
CA HIS A 156 23.45 16.54 5.19
C HIS A 156 23.13 18.00 4.90
N ASN A 157 22.11 18.55 5.56
CA ASN A 157 21.69 19.93 5.40
C ASN A 157 21.50 20.66 6.74
N SER A 158 21.66 21.98 6.72
CA SER A 158 21.32 22.86 7.85
C SER A 158 20.75 24.19 7.34
N GLU A 159 20.01 24.88 8.20
CA GLU A 159 19.37 26.17 7.92
C GLU A 159 20.32 27.33 8.29
N ILE A 160 20.34 28.40 7.49
CA ILE A 160 21.05 29.64 7.80
C ILE A 160 20.24 30.41 8.84
N LEU A 161 20.86 30.74 9.97
CA LEU A 161 20.28 31.59 11.02
C LEU A 161 20.57 33.07 10.78
N GLU A 162 21.81 33.39 10.42
CA GLU A 162 22.33 34.75 10.28
C GLU A 162 23.43 34.76 9.21
N ILE A 163 23.59 35.88 8.50
CA ILE A 163 24.68 36.12 7.54
C ILE A 163 25.51 37.27 8.12
N LYS A 164 26.76 37.00 8.51
CA LYS A 164 27.62 37.98 9.20
C LYS A 164 28.47 38.83 8.27
N GLY A 165 28.73 38.35 7.06
CA GLY A 165 29.52 39.08 6.07
C GLY A 165 29.61 38.33 4.74
N PRO A 166 30.51 38.73 3.83
CA PRO A 166 30.69 38.04 2.55
C PRO A 166 31.25 36.62 2.69
N GLU A 167 32.00 36.33 3.77
CA GLU A 167 32.72 35.06 3.97
C GLU A 167 32.30 34.28 5.22
N GLU A 168 31.38 34.83 6.04
CA GLU A 168 30.89 34.21 7.27
C GLU A 168 29.35 34.18 7.38
N LEU A 169 28.82 33.04 7.78
CA LEU A 169 27.40 32.88 8.18
C LEU A 169 27.28 31.95 9.40
N ILE A 170 26.15 32.04 10.10
CA ILE A 170 25.81 31.16 11.23
C ILE A 170 24.68 30.21 10.84
N LEU A 171 24.86 28.94 11.15
CA LEU A 171 23.86 27.90 11.01
C LEU A 171 22.94 27.82 12.23
N ARG A 172 21.65 27.56 12.00
CA ARG A 172 20.64 27.33 13.05
C ARG A 172 20.89 26.02 13.82
N ARG A 173 21.59 25.06 13.22
CA ARG A 173 22.01 23.81 13.86
C ARG A 173 23.40 23.40 13.36
N PRO A 174 24.27 22.86 14.24
CA PRO A 174 25.55 22.32 13.83
C PRO A 174 25.37 21.02 13.03
N PHE A 175 26.32 20.74 12.13
CA PHE A 175 26.43 19.41 11.53
C PHE A 175 26.92 18.42 12.59
N LYS A 176 26.29 17.24 12.68
CA LYS A 176 26.62 16.21 13.69
C LYS A 176 27.14 14.90 13.11
N THR A 177 26.92 14.60 11.85
CA THR A 177 27.34 13.30 11.29
C THR A 177 28.81 13.33 10.93
N LYS A 178 29.52 12.22 11.21
CA LYS A 178 30.92 11.98 10.82
C LYS A 178 31.23 12.39 9.38
N ASP A 179 30.44 11.94 8.41
CA ASP A 179 30.63 12.26 6.98
C ASP A 179 30.45 13.76 6.66
N SER A 180 29.64 14.50 7.42
CA SER A 180 29.49 15.96 7.26
C SER A 180 30.61 16.75 7.94
N LEU A 181 31.08 16.29 9.09
CA LEU A 181 32.19 16.93 9.81
C LEU A 181 33.52 16.70 9.08
N TYR A 182 33.77 15.50 8.55
CA TYR A 182 34.91 15.22 7.66
C TYR A 182 34.88 16.12 6.42
N GLN A 183 33.72 16.26 5.77
CA GLN A 183 33.57 17.16 4.61
C GLN A 183 33.84 18.64 4.93
N LEU A 184 33.59 19.10 6.15
CA LEU A 184 33.75 20.52 6.53
C LEU A 184 35.08 20.83 7.23
N THR A 185 35.85 19.83 7.66
CA THR A 185 37.08 20.04 8.46
C THR A 185 38.30 19.26 7.96
N GLY A 186 38.13 18.25 7.09
CA GLY A 186 39.18 17.31 6.68
C GLY A 186 39.61 16.30 7.75
N ARG A 187 39.18 16.48 9.01
CA ARG A 187 39.62 15.70 10.18
C ARG A 187 39.14 14.26 10.18
N ARG A 188 40.01 13.32 10.57
CA ARG A 188 39.71 11.88 10.61
C ARG A 188 39.40 11.34 12.02
N ASP A 189 39.76 12.11 13.05
CA ASP A 189 39.57 11.87 14.49
C ASP A 189 38.12 12.08 14.96
N ILE A 190 37.16 11.55 14.20
CA ILE A 190 35.72 11.75 14.44
C ILE A 190 35.04 10.41 14.74
N THR A 191 34.38 10.31 15.89
CA THR A 191 33.57 9.14 16.27
C THR A 191 32.32 9.03 15.39
N ASN A 192 31.68 7.86 15.37
CA ASN A 192 30.49 7.67 14.55
C ASN A 192 29.31 8.53 15.04
N ASP A 193 29.29 8.89 16.32
CA ASP A 193 28.33 9.78 16.98
C ASP A 193 28.67 11.28 16.82
N GLY A 194 29.76 11.61 16.12
CA GLY A 194 30.09 12.99 15.72
C GLY A 194 30.94 13.79 16.70
N GLN A 195 31.62 13.14 17.65
CA GLN A 195 32.55 13.82 18.56
C GLN A 195 33.99 13.74 18.05
N PHE A 196 34.77 14.78 18.30
CA PHE A 196 36.21 14.81 18.00
C PHE A 196 37.01 14.20 19.15
N THR A 197 38.00 13.37 18.83
CA THR A 197 38.87 12.72 19.83
C THR A 197 40.31 13.25 19.82
N GLY A 198 40.67 14.09 18.86
CA GLY A 198 42.01 14.68 18.75
C GLY A 198 42.13 16.09 19.35
N ASN A 199 43.31 16.43 19.82
CA ASN A 199 43.64 17.80 20.21
C ASN A 199 43.66 18.73 18.99
N VAL A 200 43.28 20.00 19.20
CA VAL A 200 43.06 20.96 18.10
C VAL A 200 44.34 21.36 17.36
N LYS A 201 45.51 21.18 17.99
CA LYS A 201 46.80 21.74 17.55
C LYS A 201 47.64 20.84 16.63
N ASP A 202 47.33 19.54 16.55
CA ASP A 202 48.29 18.52 16.09
C ASP A 202 48.04 18.01 14.64
N GLN A 203 47.25 18.73 13.84
CA GLN A 203 47.03 18.42 12.42
C GLN A 203 47.25 19.65 11.53
N ASP A 204 48.15 19.52 10.55
CA ASP A 204 48.35 20.52 9.51
C ASP A 204 47.15 20.55 8.55
N LEU A 205 46.39 21.64 8.63
CA LEU A 205 45.18 21.90 7.85
C LEU A 205 45.45 22.79 6.61
N SER A 206 46.71 23.18 6.36
CA SER A 206 47.10 24.12 5.29
C SER A 206 46.65 23.71 3.88
N GLY A 207 46.51 22.39 3.63
CA GLY A 207 46.04 21.85 2.35
C GLY A 207 44.51 21.84 2.16
N PHE A 208 43.70 22.11 3.19
CA PHE A 208 42.25 21.87 3.14
C PHE A 208 41.45 23.03 2.51
N LYS A 209 41.16 22.90 1.21
CA LYS A 209 40.46 23.91 0.40
C LYS A 209 38.92 23.93 0.55
N GLY A 210 38.38 23.38 1.64
CA GLY A 210 36.93 23.30 1.91
C GLY A 210 36.15 22.36 0.97
N SER A 211 34.87 22.14 1.29
CA SER A 211 33.94 21.35 0.45
C SER A 211 33.08 22.21 -0.46
N LYS A 212 32.79 21.71 -1.67
CA LYS A 212 31.72 22.25 -2.53
C LYS A 212 30.36 22.03 -1.85
N PHE A 213 29.39 22.90 -2.09
CA PHE A 213 28.09 22.87 -1.40
C PHE A 213 26.92 23.28 -2.30
N LYS A 214 25.69 23.04 -1.84
CA LYS A 214 24.46 23.46 -2.52
C LYS A 214 23.65 24.38 -1.62
N ILE A 215 22.93 25.30 -2.24
CA ILE A 215 22.11 26.32 -1.57
C ILE A 215 20.68 26.17 -2.07
N ALA A 216 19.70 26.25 -1.17
CA ALA A 216 18.32 26.54 -1.51
C ALA A 216 17.82 27.76 -0.71
N PRO A 217 17.01 28.65 -1.34
CA PRO A 217 16.43 29.79 -0.64
C PRO A 217 15.42 29.34 0.42
N HIS A 218 14.99 30.25 1.28
CA HIS A 218 13.86 29.99 2.17
C HIS A 218 12.60 29.70 1.32
N VAL A 219 11.76 28.78 1.78
CA VAL A 219 10.53 28.40 1.08
C VAL A 219 9.36 28.65 2.02
N ASP A 220 8.65 29.76 1.79
CA ASP A 220 7.37 30.00 2.44
C ASP A 220 6.36 28.90 2.06
N GLN A 221 5.84 28.22 3.08
CA GLN A 221 4.80 27.21 2.92
C GLN A 221 3.41 27.77 3.28
N THR A 222 3.32 28.99 3.80
CA THR A 222 2.06 29.61 4.27
C THR A 222 1.03 29.69 3.16
N LYS A 223 1.43 30.10 1.94
CA LYS A 223 0.54 30.06 0.75
C LYS A 223 -0.05 28.66 0.49
N VAL A 224 0.70 27.59 0.72
CA VAL A 224 0.26 26.20 0.52
C VAL A 224 -0.73 25.80 1.62
N TYR A 225 -0.40 26.06 2.88
CA TYR A 225 -1.26 25.75 4.01
C TYR A 225 -2.59 26.51 3.94
N ASN A 226 -2.58 27.80 3.61
CA ASN A 226 -3.80 28.60 3.48
C ASN A 226 -4.72 28.08 2.35
N ALA A 227 -4.15 27.68 1.20
CA ALA A 227 -4.92 27.08 0.12
C ALA A 227 -5.52 25.71 0.52
N VAL A 228 -4.78 24.91 1.30
CA VAL A 228 -5.25 23.66 1.90
C VAL A 228 -6.40 23.90 2.88
N PHE A 229 -6.23 24.82 3.83
CA PHE A 229 -7.25 25.14 4.83
C PHE A 229 -8.53 25.64 4.16
N HIS A 230 -8.41 26.54 3.18
CA HIS A 230 -9.54 26.99 2.36
C HIS A 230 -10.26 25.83 1.66
N THR A 231 -9.53 24.90 1.04
CA THR A 231 -10.12 23.73 0.38
C THR A 231 -10.80 22.77 1.38
N LEU A 232 -10.28 22.61 2.59
CA LEU A 232 -10.90 21.80 3.64
C LEU A 232 -12.15 22.49 4.22
N ASN A 233 -12.09 23.78 4.51
CA ASN A 233 -13.23 24.56 5.01
C ASN A 233 -14.43 24.56 4.05
N HIS A 234 -14.19 24.37 2.74
CA HIS A 234 -15.24 24.16 1.73
C HIS A 234 -15.68 22.68 1.56
N GLY A 235 -15.34 21.79 2.50
CA GLY A 235 -15.69 20.37 2.47
C GLY A 235 -14.94 19.54 1.40
N GLY A 236 -13.82 20.05 0.87
CA GLY A 236 -13.07 19.47 -0.23
C GLY A 236 -12.37 18.14 0.08
N CYS A 237 -11.66 17.60 -0.90
CA CYS A 237 -10.86 16.38 -0.72
C CYS A 237 -9.44 16.66 -1.22
N ILE A 238 -8.45 16.51 -0.34
CA ILE A 238 -7.03 16.73 -0.66
C ILE A 238 -6.32 15.38 -0.70
N GLY A 239 -5.42 15.19 -1.65
CA GLY A 239 -4.62 13.97 -1.82
C GLY A 239 -3.15 14.22 -1.53
N ILE A 240 -2.57 13.44 -0.60
CA ILE A 240 -1.15 13.51 -0.24
C ILE A 240 -0.52 12.11 -0.17
N PHE A 241 0.70 12.00 -0.72
CA PHE A 241 1.62 10.90 -0.44
C PHE A 241 2.61 11.40 0.64
N PRO A 242 2.46 10.99 1.92
CA PRO A 242 3.17 11.60 3.07
C PRO A 242 4.69 11.31 3.06
N GLU A 243 5.12 10.28 2.34
CA GLU A 243 6.52 9.98 2.02
C GLU A 243 7.16 11.12 1.21
N GLY A 244 6.36 11.93 0.50
CA GLY A 244 6.76 13.14 -0.22
C GLY A 244 7.77 12.91 -1.33
N GLY A 245 7.78 11.71 -1.91
CA GLY A 245 8.62 11.28 -3.02
C GLY A 245 8.39 9.80 -3.33
N SER A 246 8.38 9.42 -4.61
CA SER A 246 8.10 8.06 -5.06
C SER A 246 9.32 7.14 -4.98
N HIS A 247 9.10 5.86 -4.69
CA HIS A 247 10.16 4.87 -4.53
C HIS A 247 9.76 3.46 -5.00
N ASP A 248 10.77 2.60 -5.10
CA ASP A 248 10.63 1.18 -5.42
C ASP A 248 11.09 0.24 -4.28
N ARG A 249 11.20 0.80 -3.06
CA ARG A 249 11.35 0.03 -1.80
C ARG A 249 10.06 -0.72 -1.45
N PRO A 250 10.16 -1.88 -0.76
CA PRO A 250 8.99 -2.64 -0.30
C PRO A 250 8.33 -2.02 0.94
N ASP A 251 9.12 -1.38 1.79
CA ASP A 251 8.69 -0.76 3.05
C ASP A 251 8.29 0.71 2.86
N LEU A 252 7.46 1.22 3.76
CA LEU A 252 7.07 2.64 3.82
C LEU A 252 8.27 3.51 4.19
N LEU A 253 8.40 4.67 3.55
CA LEU A 253 9.34 5.70 4.00
C LEU A 253 8.77 6.49 5.21
N PRO A 254 9.62 7.08 6.07
CA PRO A 254 9.18 7.93 7.16
C PRO A 254 8.27 9.08 6.69
N LEU A 255 7.16 9.29 7.41
CA LEU A 255 6.13 10.27 7.03
C LEU A 255 6.60 11.70 7.30
N LYS A 256 6.28 12.63 6.39
CA LYS A 256 6.58 14.05 6.56
C LYS A 256 5.47 14.79 7.29
N ALA A 257 5.86 15.64 8.23
CA ALA A 257 4.98 16.41 9.12
C ALA A 257 3.88 17.24 8.45
N GLY A 258 4.03 17.58 7.15
CA GLY A 258 3.05 18.35 6.39
C GLY A 258 1.62 17.78 6.46
N VAL A 259 1.43 16.45 6.51
CA VAL A 259 0.08 15.86 6.62
C VAL A 259 -0.61 16.19 7.94
N ALA A 260 0.10 16.11 9.06
CA ALA A 260 -0.44 16.45 10.38
C ALA A 260 -0.56 17.98 10.56
N LEU A 261 0.39 18.76 10.03
CA LEU A 261 0.31 20.23 10.02
C LEU A 261 -0.92 20.75 9.25
N MET A 262 -1.26 20.13 8.11
CA MET A 262 -2.47 20.46 7.36
C MET A 262 -3.75 20.15 8.14
N ALA A 263 -3.81 19.01 8.82
CA ALA A 263 -4.99 18.59 9.59
C ALA A 263 -5.19 19.44 10.85
N LEU A 264 -4.14 19.57 11.68
CA LEU A 264 -4.17 20.35 12.91
C LEU A 264 -4.33 21.85 12.63
N GLY A 265 -3.72 22.37 11.56
CA GLY A 265 -3.89 23.76 11.14
C GLY A 265 -5.34 24.10 10.76
N ALA A 266 -5.97 23.27 9.92
CA ALA A 266 -7.36 23.48 9.50
C ALA A 266 -8.33 23.46 10.69
N LEU A 267 -8.16 22.52 11.63
CA LEU A 267 -8.98 22.42 12.84
C LEU A 267 -8.64 23.49 13.89
N ALA A 268 -7.43 24.03 13.87
CA ALA A 268 -7.07 25.14 14.75
C ALA A 268 -7.71 26.47 14.28
N GLU A 269 -7.74 26.71 12.97
CA GLU A 269 -8.41 27.86 12.33
C GLU A 269 -9.93 27.73 12.39
N ASN A 270 -10.47 26.52 12.13
CA ASN A 270 -11.90 26.24 12.13
C ASN A 270 -12.21 24.88 12.80
N PRO A 271 -12.54 24.85 14.11
CA PRO A 271 -12.84 23.62 14.85
C PRO A 271 -13.98 22.79 14.22
N ASP A 272 -15.04 23.46 13.76
CA ASP A 272 -16.24 22.84 13.20
C ASP A 272 -16.04 22.30 11.77
N CYS A 273 -14.84 22.45 11.20
CA CYS A 273 -14.48 21.93 9.89
C CYS A 273 -14.63 20.39 9.81
N GLY A 274 -14.38 19.67 10.92
CA GLY A 274 -14.63 18.22 10.99
C GLY A 274 -13.77 17.37 10.04
N VAL A 275 -12.53 17.80 9.80
CA VAL A 275 -11.57 17.15 8.89
C VAL A 275 -11.30 15.70 9.28
N LYS A 276 -11.54 14.76 8.36
CA LYS A 276 -11.22 13.34 8.55
C LYS A 276 -10.05 12.92 7.68
N ILE A 277 -9.12 12.15 8.24
CA ILE A 277 -7.92 11.66 7.54
C ILE A 277 -8.18 10.22 7.10
N VAL A 278 -8.14 9.94 5.79
CA VAL A 278 -8.44 8.61 5.24
C VAL A 278 -7.14 7.95 4.76
N PRO A 279 -6.64 6.90 5.43
CA PRO A 279 -5.49 6.13 4.98
C PRO A 279 -5.88 5.24 3.79
N CYS A 280 -4.97 5.10 2.82
CA CYS A 280 -5.20 4.39 1.56
C CYS A 280 -3.97 3.59 1.11
N GLY A 281 -4.11 2.26 1.06
CA GLY A 281 -3.08 1.32 0.64
C GLY A 281 -3.00 1.16 -0.88
N MET A 282 -1.82 1.42 -1.45
CA MET A 282 -1.51 1.33 -2.88
C MET A 282 -0.93 -0.05 -3.25
N ASN A 283 -1.74 -1.09 -3.14
CA ASN A 283 -1.29 -2.49 -3.21
C ASN A 283 -1.14 -2.98 -4.68
N TYR A 284 0.00 -2.67 -5.30
CA TYR A 284 0.35 -3.10 -6.65
C TYR A 284 0.93 -4.51 -6.71
N PHE A 285 0.43 -5.37 -7.61
CA PHE A 285 1.09 -6.66 -7.89
C PHE A 285 2.46 -6.48 -8.56
N HIS A 286 2.58 -5.49 -9.46
CA HIS A 286 3.79 -5.21 -10.24
C HIS A 286 3.72 -3.79 -10.84
N ALA A 287 3.86 -2.75 -10.01
CA ALA A 287 3.70 -1.33 -10.39
C ALA A 287 4.27 -0.94 -11.78
N HIS A 288 5.51 -1.34 -12.06
CA HIS A 288 6.23 -0.99 -13.30
C HIS A 288 5.90 -1.86 -14.54
N LYS A 289 5.14 -2.96 -14.40
CA LYS A 289 4.82 -3.89 -15.51
C LYS A 289 3.50 -3.54 -16.18
N PHE A 290 3.49 -3.64 -17.50
CA PHE A 290 2.28 -3.47 -18.33
C PHE A 290 1.32 -4.66 -18.14
N ARG A 291 0.01 -4.39 -18.21
CA ARG A 291 -1.10 -5.30 -17.86
C ARG A 291 -0.96 -5.92 -16.44
N SER A 292 -0.30 -5.19 -15.53
CA SER A 292 -0.30 -5.53 -14.10
C SER A 292 -1.68 -5.24 -13.46
N ARG A 293 -1.82 -5.55 -12.17
CA ARG A 293 -3.04 -5.29 -11.40
C ARG A 293 -2.72 -4.46 -10.16
N ALA A 294 -3.70 -3.69 -9.72
CA ALA A 294 -3.65 -2.90 -8.50
C ALA A 294 -4.87 -3.20 -7.62
N VAL A 295 -4.67 -3.15 -6.30
CA VAL A 295 -5.75 -3.11 -5.30
C VAL A 295 -5.57 -1.83 -4.51
N ILE A 296 -6.64 -1.05 -4.35
CA ILE A 296 -6.66 0.24 -3.66
C ILE A 296 -7.51 0.08 -2.41
N GLU A 297 -6.89 0.11 -1.24
CA GLU A 297 -7.52 -0.28 0.01
C GLU A 297 -7.69 0.89 0.99
N PHE A 298 -8.92 1.34 1.17
CA PHE A 298 -9.28 2.42 2.08
C PHE A 298 -9.47 1.89 3.51
N GLY A 299 -8.77 2.50 4.47
CA GLY A 299 -8.89 2.18 5.88
C GLY A 299 -10.08 2.87 6.54
N ASN A 300 -10.12 2.81 7.87
CA ASN A 300 -11.10 3.56 8.65
C ASN A 300 -10.69 5.05 8.64
N PRO A 301 -11.63 6.01 8.47
CA PRO A 301 -11.33 7.42 8.65
C PRO A 301 -10.86 7.69 10.08
N ILE A 302 -9.75 8.42 10.22
CA ILE A 302 -9.23 8.91 11.48
C ILE A 302 -9.88 10.28 11.72
N GLU A 303 -10.47 10.44 12.90
CA GLU A 303 -10.90 11.74 13.42
C GLU A 303 -9.79 12.28 14.32
N VAL A 304 -9.44 13.56 14.17
CA VAL A 304 -8.35 14.16 14.95
C VAL A 304 -8.86 14.49 16.36
N PRO A 305 -8.25 13.96 17.44
CA PRO A 305 -8.69 14.25 18.80
C PRO A 305 -8.61 15.77 19.10
N PRO A 306 -9.65 16.37 19.72
CA PRO A 306 -9.63 17.78 20.10
C PRO A 306 -8.44 18.16 20.99
N GLU A 307 -7.98 17.24 21.83
CA GLU A 307 -6.78 17.38 22.67
C GLU A 307 -5.53 17.73 21.86
N LEU A 308 -5.30 17.08 20.69
CA LEU A 308 -4.15 17.38 19.84
C LEU A 308 -4.30 18.75 19.14
N VAL A 309 -5.53 19.17 18.83
CA VAL A 309 -5.81 20.51 18.29
C VAL A 309 -5.54 21.58 19.36
N GLN A 310 -5.89 21.31 20.61
CA GLN A 310 -5.64 22.22 21.73
C GLN A 310 -4.14 22.32 22.05
N GLN A 311 -3.43 21.20 22.20
CA GLN A 311 -1.95 21.18 22.32
C GLN A 311 -1.25 21.93 21.17
N TYR A 312 -1.79 21.87 19.96
CA TYR A 312 -1.27 22.61 18.81
C TYR A 312 -1.53 24.12 18.88
N LYS A 313 -2.62 24.56 19.52
CA LYS A 313 -2.86 25.99 19.85
C LYS A 313 -1.94 26.45 20.99
N ASP A 314 -1.77 25.63 22.02
CA ASP A 314 -1.00 25.89 23.24
C ASP A 314 0.53 25.82 23.04
N GLY A 315 1.02 26.05 21.82
CA GLY A 315 2.45 26.05 21.49
C GLY A 315 3.13 24.67 21.36
N HIS A 316 2.55 23.60 21.90
CA HIS A 316 3.06 22.21 21.91
C HIS A 316 2.92 21.50 20.54
N ARG A 317 3.00 22.29 19.45
CA ARG A 317 2.79 21.91 18.05
C ARG A 317 3.62 20.71 17.60
N ARG A 318 4.78 20.48 18.20
CA ARG A 318 5.74 19.43 17.82
C ARG A 318 5.31 18.05 18.31
N GLU A 319 4.74 17.98 19.51
CA GLU A 319 4.23 16.76 20.14
C GLU A 319 2.90 16.34 19.51
N ALA A 320 1.96 17.28 19.38
CA ALA A 320 0.68 17.05 18.70
C ALA A 320 0.85 16.57 17.24
N VAL A 321 1.81 17.13 16.50
CA VAL A 321 2.18 16.66 15.16
C VAL A 321 2.78 15.25 15.20
N GLY A 322 3.64 14.93 16.17
CA GLY A 322 4.21 13.59 16.33
C GLY A 322 3.13 12.52 16.56
N ALA A 323 2.30 12.70 17.59
CA ALA A 323 1.22 11.77 17.93
C ALA A 323 0.24 11.54 16.76
N LEU A 324 -0.10 12.60 16.00
CA LEU A 324 -0.96 12.46 14.83
C LEU A 324 -0.25 11.75 13.67
N LEU A 325 1.05 11.98 13.43
CA LEU A 325 1.83 11.26 12.42
C LEU A 325 1.91 9.76 12.73
N ASP A 326 2.15 9.39 13.99
CA ASP A 326 2.23 7.98 14.41
C ASP A 326 0.87 7.29 14.26
N THR A 327 -0.22 7.98 14.60
CA THR A 327 -1.60 7.50 14.37
C THR A 327 -1.88 7.27 12.88
N ILE A 328 -1.45 8.20 12.01
CA ILE A 328 -1.55 8.05 10.55
C ILE A 328 -0.67 6.89 10.04
N TYR A 329 0.55 6.74 10.56
CA TYR A 329 1.48 5.69 10.16
C TYR A 329 0.95 4.30 10.50
N GLN A 330 0.51 4.06 11.73
CA GLN A 330 -0.11 2.80 12.13
C GLN A 330 -1.35 2.47 11.27
N SER A 331 -2.15 3.49 10.95
CA SER A 331 -3.35 3.35 10.12
C SER A 331 -3.05 3.09 8.63
N LEU A 332 -1.92 3.57 8.11
CA LEU A 332 -1.42 3.23 6.78
C LEU A 332 -0.89 1.78 6.75
N VAL A 333 -0.07 1.40 7.74
CA VAL A 333 0.46 0.03 7.88
C VAL A 333 -0.67 -1.02 7.92
N ALA A 334 -1.84 -0.66 8.48
CA ALA A 334 -3.01 -1.53 8.50
C ALA A 334 -3.69 -1.77 7.12
N VAL A 335 -3.40 -0.95 6.10
CA VAL A 335 -3.97 -1.09 4.73
C VAL A 335 -2.93 -1.34 3.64
N THR A 336 -1.64 -1.12 3.93
CA THR A 336 -0.54 -1.45 3.02
C THR A 336 -0.04 -2.87 3.25
N VAL A 337 0.06 -3.66 2.18
CA VAL A 337 0.65 -5.01 2.25
C VAL A 337 2.18 -4.88 2.24
N THR A 338 2.75 -4.44 3.38
CA THR A 338 4.19 -4.38 3.61
C THR A 338 4.76 -5.78 3.67
N SER A 339 5.33 -6.24 2.56
CA SER A 339 6.09 -7.49 2.48
C SER A 339 7.48 -7.16 1.94
N PRO A 340 8.57 -7.47 2.66
CA PRO A 340 9.93 -7.06 2.29
C PRO A 340 10.35 -7.60 0.92
N ASP A 341 9.75 -8.71 0.47
CA ASP A 341 9.94 -9.22 -0.88
C ASP A 341 8.66 -9.91 -1.41
N TYR A 342 8.63 -10.17 -2.73
CA TYR A 342 7.49 -10.81 -3.42
C TYR A 342 7.34 -12.30 -3.05
N GLU A 343 8.42 -13.00 -2.74
CA GLU A 343 8.36 -14.41 -2.32
C GLU A 343 7.78 -14.52 -0.93
N THR A 344 8.17 -13.65 0.02
CA THR A 344 7.56 -13.51 1.35
C THR A 344 6.04 -13.30 1.21
N LEU A 345 5.60 -12.47 0.27
CA LEU A 345 4.17 -12.27 0.01
C LEU A 345 3.50 -13.56 -0.51
N MET A 346 4.17 -14.32 -1.38
CA MET A 346 3.67 -15.63 -1.85
C MET A 346 3.67 -16.70 -0.75
N VAL A 347 4.65 -16.68 0.15
CA VAL A 347 4.77 -17.56 1.33
C VAL A 347 3.65 -17.28 2.31
N ILE A 348 3.41 -16.02 2.66
CA ILE A 348 2.31 -15.63 3.56
C ILE A 348 0.94 -15.97 2.94
N GLN A 349 0.76 -15.72 1.64
CA GLN A 349 -0.45 -16.13 0.92
C GLN A 349 -0.59 -17.66 0.77
N ALA A 350 0.48 -18.44 0.91
CA ALA A 350 0.45 -19.90 0.91
C ALA A 350 0.22 -20.46 2.33
N ALA A 351 0.92 -19.96 3.34
CA ALA A 351 0.67 -20.28 4.75
C ALA A 351 -0.80 -20.03 5.13
N ARG A 352 -1.38 -18.88 4.74
CA ARG A 352 -2.81 -18.61 4.95
C ARG A 352 -3.76 -19.60 4.24
N ARG A 353 -3.35 -20.17 3.10
CA ARG A 353 -4.12 -21.23 2.41
C ARG A 353 -4.00 -22.58 3.11
N LEU A 354 -2.83 -22.88 3.66
CA LEU A 354 -2.51 -24.13 4.36
C LEU A 354 -3.08 -24.16 5.79
N TYR A 355 -3.22 -23.00 6.44
CA TYR A 355 -3.78 -22.83 7.78
C TYR A 355 -5.32 -22.81 7.81
N ASN A 356 -5.96 -22.29 6.74
CA ASN A 356 -7.42 -22.23 6.69
C ASN A 356 -8.02 -23.55 6.17
N PRO A 357 -8.85 -24.27 6.96
CA PRO A 357 -9.38 -25.58 6.57
C PRO A 357 -10.22 -25.50 5.29
N THR A 358 -10.07 -26.51 4.42
CA THR A 358 -10.67 -26.50 3.09
C THR A 358 -12.20 -26.36 3.15
N GLY A 359 -12.74 -25.49 2.29
CA GLY A 359 -14.18 -25.22 2.18
C GLY A 359 -14.63 -23.92 2.88
N LYS A 360 -14.05 -23.56 4.04
CA LYS A 360 -14.47 -22.35 4.78
C LYS A 360 -13.97 -21.07 4.11
N LYS A 361 -14.90 -20.25 3.61
CA LYS A 361 -14.63 -18.92 3.01
C LYS A 361 -14.60 -17.84 4.11
N LEU A 362 -13.41 -17.53 4.63
CA LEU A 362 -13.24 -16.43 5.59
C LEU A 362 -13.73 -15.08 5.00
N PRO A 363 -14.44 -14.23 5.77
CA PRO A 363 -14.78 -12.87 5.37
C PRO A 363 -13.53 -12.03 5.07
N LEU A 364 -13.62 -11.14 4.08
CA LEU A 364 -12.47 -10.35 3.62
C LEU A 364 -11.74 -9.54 4.72
N PRO A 365 -12.40 -8.89 5.69
CA PRO A 365 -11.70 -8.21 6.80
C PRO A 365 -10.85 -9.18 7.64
N MET A 366 -11.37 -10.39 7.86
CA MET A 366 -10.72 -11.45 8.62
C MET A 366 -9.52 -12.06 7.86
N VAL A 367 -9.60 -12.09 6.52
CA VAL A 367 -8.47 -12.42 5.64
C VAL A 367 -7.36 -11.36 5.68
N VAL A 368 -7.72 -10.07 5.81
CA VAL A 368 -6.76 -8.96 5.93
C VAL A 368 -6.09 -8.97 7.30
N GLU A 369 -6.84 -9.17 8.39
CA GLU A 369 -6.24 -9.26 9.74
C GLU A 369 -5.33 -10.50 9.87
N LEU A 370 -5.74 -11.65 9.34
CA LEU A 370 -4.88 -12.84 9.32
C LEU A 370 -3.62 -12.63 8.47
N ASN A 371 -3.71 -11.95 7.31
CA ASN A 371 -2.52 -11.52 6.57
C ASN A 371 -1.62 -10.62 7.44
N ARG A 372 -2.18 -9.62 8.14
CA ARG A 372 -1.44 -8.66 8.97
C ARG A 372 -0.71 -9.35 10.12
N ARG A 373 -1.37 -10.29 10.81
CA ARG A 373 -0.76 -11.11 11.88
C ARG A 373 0.35 -12.02 11.33
N LEU A 374 0.14 -12.67 10.19
CA LEU A 374 1.16 -13.51 9.52
C LEU A 374 2.37 -12.69 9.03
N VAL A 375 2.17 -11.48 8.50
CA VAL A 375 3.26 -10.54 8.15
C VAL A 375 4.05 -10.18 9.40
N LYS A 376 3.39 -9.75 10.48
CA LYS A 376 4.05 -9.35 11.74
C LYS A 376 4.84 -10.51 12.36
N GLY A 377 4.27 -11.72 12.39
CA GLY A 377 4.94 -12.93 12.84
C GLY A 377 6.17 -13.29 12.00
N TYR A 378 6.02 -13.31 10.67
CA TYR A 378 7.13 -13.61 9.77
C TYR A 378 8.28 -12.60 9.90
N SER A 379 7.98 -11.30 10.00
CA SER A 379 9.01 -10.26 10.15
C SER A 379 9.78 -10.34 11.47
N HIS A 380 9.17 -10.87 12.53
CA HIS A 380 9.80 -11.05 13.85
C HIS A 380 10.73 -12.27 13.87
N TYR A 381 10.21 -13.43 13.47
CA TYR A 381 10.93 -14.72 13.50
C TYR A 381 11.60 -15.06 12.15
N LYS A 382 11.89 -14.07 11.30
CA LYS A 382 12.37 -14.25 9.92
C LYS A 382 13.64 -15.12 9.82
N ASP A 383 14.48 -15.08 10.85
CA ASP A 383 15.79 -15.73 10.94
C ASP A 383 15.73 -17.09 11.69
N ASP A 384 14.57 -17.50 12.19
CA ASP A 384 14.37 -18.81 12.86
C ASP A 384 14.58 -19.95 11.82
N PRO A 385 15.48 -20.93 12.08
CA PRO A 385 15.67 -22.11 11.23
C PRO A 385 14.37 -22.85 10.87
N ARG A 386 13.39 -22.88 11.78
CA ARG A 386 12.05 -23.46 11.56
C ARG A 386 11.31 -22.70 10.45
N ILE A 387 11.28 -21.37 10.53
CA ILE A 387 10.66 -20.51 9.52
C ILE A 387 11.42 -20.53 8.20
N VAL A 388 12.75 -20.57 8.21
CA VAL A 388 13.57 -20.70 6.98
C VAL A 388 13.29 -22.02 6.25
N LYS A 389 13.23 -23.14 7.00
CA LYS A 389 12.84 -24.47 6.48
C LYS A 389 11.41 -24.46 5.91
N LEU A 390 10.47 -23.83 6.62
CA LEU A 390 9.07 -23.72 6.20
C LEU A 390 8.92 -22.84 4.96
N ARG A 391 9.56 -21.66 4.90
CA ARG A 391 9.61 -20.77 3.72
C ARG A 391 10.02 -21.55 2.47
N LYS A 392 11.16 -22.25 2.53
CA LYS A 392 11.66 -23.07 1.40
C LYS A 392 10.63 -24.12 0.98
N SER A 393 10.10 -24.88 1.94
CA SER A 393 9.16 -25.96 1.71
C SER A 393 7.82 -25.48 1.10
N VAL A 394 7.31 -24.35 1.56
CA VAL A 394 6.09 -23.69 1.05
C VAL A 394 6.33 -23.06 -0.32
N MET A 395 7.51 -22.47 -0.57
CA MET A 395 7.90 -21.97 -1.90
C MET A 395 7.96 -23.09 -2.93
N ASP A 396 8.61 -24.21 -2.60
CA ASP A 396 8.72 -25.36 -3.52
C ASP A 396 7.35 -26.01 -3.79
N TYR A 397 6.46 -26.13 -2.79
CA TYR A 397 5.08 -26.56 -3.01
C TYR A 397 4.30 -25.58 -3.91
N ASN A 398 4.35 -24.27 -3.65
CA ASN A 398 3.65 -23.27 -4.45
C ASN A 398 4.20 -23.19 -5.90
N LYS A 399 5.50 -23.48 -6.08
CA LYS A 399 6.18 -23.64 -7.38
C LYS A 399 5.71 -24.92 -8.11
N GLN A 400 5.52 -26.04 -7.40
CA GLN A 400 4.93 -27.26 -7.97
C GLN A 400 3.46 -27.07 -8.38
N LEU A 401 2.64 -26.40 -7.56
CA LEU A 401 1.28 -26.01 -7.94
C LEU A 401 1.26 -25.16 -9.20
N TRP A 402 2.15 -24.17 -9.30
CA TRP A 402 2.29 -23.33 -10.49
C TRP A 402 2.75 -24.11 -11.72
N LEU A 403 3.69 -25.05 -11.55
CA LEU A 403 4.17 -25.93 -12.62
C LEU A 403 3.10 -26.92 -13.14
N LEU A 404 2.15 -27.34 -12.31
CA LEU A 404 0.98 -28.15 -12.75
C LEU A 404 -0.26 -27.31 -13.09
N GLY A 405 -0.24 -26.00 -12.82
CA GLY A 405 -1.37 -25.10 -13.11
C GLY A 405 -2.61 -25.37 -12.24
N VAL A 406 -2.45 -26.19 -11.20
CA VAL A 406 -3.50 -26.63 -10.28
C VAL A 406 -3.62 -25.61 -9.15
N ARG A 407 -4.82 -25.10 -8.90
CA ARG A 407 -5.07 -24.22 -7.73
C ARG A 407 -5.10 -25.07 -6.47
N ASP A 408 -4.70 -24.48 -5.34
CA ASP A 408 -4.56 -25.18 -4.06
C ASP A 408 -5.82 -25.95 -3.58
N HIS A 409 -7.02 -25.44 -3.86
CA HIS A 409 -8.29 -26.12 -3.56
C HIS A 409 -8.64 -27.26 -4.54
N GLN A 410 -7.96 -27.36 -5.68
CA GLN A 410 -8.18 -28.43 -6.66
C GLN A 410 -7.38 -29.69 -6.30
N VAL A 411 -6.31 -29.61 -5.50
CA VAL A 411 -5.42 -30.74 -5.15
C VAL A 411 -6.18 -31.91 -4.48
N GLU A 412 -7.21 -31.61 -3.69
CA GLU A 412 -8.05 -32.60 -3.00
C GLU A 412 -9.02 -33.33 -3.94
N TYR A 413 -9.52 -32.67 -4.98
CA TYR A 413 -10.56 -33.20 -5.87
C TYR A 413 -10.08 -33.56 -7.29
N ALA A 414 -8.84 -33.22 -7.65
CA ALA A 414 -8.26 -33.39 -8.98
C ALA A 414 -7.97 -34.86 -9.36
N LYS A 415 -9.01 -35.60 -9.74
CA LYS A 415 -8.87 -36.79 -10.60
C LYS A 415 -8.83 -36.33 -12.07
N PHE A 416 -7.65 -36.06 -12.60
CA PHE A 416 -7.49 -35.74 -14.03
C PHE A 416 -7.50 -37.01 -14.87
N SER A 417 -8.56 -37.23 -15.65
CA SER A 417 -8.53 -38.18 -16.77
C SER A 417 -7.59 -37.65 -17.86
N ILE A 418 -6.65 -38.49 -18.31
CA ILE A 418 -5.65 -38.15 -19.35
C ILE A 418 -6.36 -37.66 -20.62
N ILE A 419 -7.46 -38.31 -21.02
CA ILE A 419 -8.30 -37.94 -22.17
C ILE A 419 -8.80 -36.49 -22.04
N LYS A 420 -9.22 -36.08 -20.83
CA LYS A 420 -9.69 -34.71 -20.55
C LYS A 420 -8.53 -33.69 -20.58
N VAL A 421 -7.33 -34.08 -20.17
CA VAL A 421 -6.12 -33.24 -20.26
C VAL A 421 -5.71 -33.04 -21.73
N VAL A 422 -5.65 -34.12 -22.52
CA VAL A 422 -5.33 -34.07 -23.97
C VAL A 422 -6.37 -33.25 -24.74
N SER A 423 -7.67 -33.50 -24.53
CA SER A 423 -8.76 -32.72 -25.13
C SER A 423 -8.65 -31.23 -24.77
N THR A 424 -8.39 -30.90 -23.49
CA THR A 424 -8.21 -29.50 -23.06
C THR A 424 -6.96 -28.87 -23.68
N LEU A 425 -5.87 -29.63 -23.86
CA LEU A 425 -4.65 -29.16 -24.50
C LEU A 425 -4.89 -28.85 -25.98
N ILE A 426 -5.52 -29.76 -26.72
CA ILE A 426 -5.88 -29.56 -28.14
C ILE A 426 -6.79 -28.34 -28.30
N TYR A 427 -7.87 -28.24 -27.50
CA TYR A 427 -8.74 -27.06 -27.50
C TYR A 427 -7.98 -25.76 -27.25
N ARG A 428 -7.04 -25.74 -26.28
CA ARG A 428 -6.24 -24.54 -25.98
C ARG A 428 -5.21 -24.22 -27.06
N LEU A 429 -4.64 -25.21 -27.73
CA LEU A 429 -3.72 -25.01 -28.86
C LEU A 429 -4.47 -24.44 -30.07
N LEU A 430 -5.60 -25.04 -30.48
CA LEU A 430 -6.46 -24.53 -31.55
C LEU A 430 -6.93 -23.11 -31.24
N LYS A 431 -7.45 -22.87 -30.02
CA LYS A 431 -7.87 -21.54 -29.58
C LYS A 431 -6.71 -20.54 -29.60
N LEU A 432 -5.51 -20.92 -29.17
CA LEU A 432 -4.33 -20.04 -29.23
C LEU A 432 -3.94 -19.72 -30.68
N ALA A 433 -4.04 -20.67 -31.61
CA ALA A 433 -3.79 -20.44 -33.03
C ALA A 433 -4.80 -19.43 -33.64
N THR A 434 -6.10 -19.61 -33.41
CA THR A 434 -7.13 -18.65 -33.84
C THR A 434 -6.91 -17.25 -33.26
N LEU A 435 -6.61 -17.16 -31.95
CA LEU A 435 -6.32 -15.88 -31.28
C LEU A 435 -5.00 -15.25 -31.81
N SER A 436 -4.04 -16.06 -32.25
CA SER A 436 -2.77 -15.58 -32.83
C SER A 436 -3.00 -14.93 -34.19
N ILE A 437 -3.81 -15.53 -35.06
CA ILE A 437 -4.20 -14.96 -36.36
C ILE A 437 -4.86 -13.59 -36.17
N GLY A 438 -5.80 -13.47 -35.24
CA GLY A 438 -6.49 -12.20 -34.94
C GLY A 438 -5.64 -11.14 -34.21
N THR A 439 -4.55 -11.53 -33.53
CA THR A 439 -3.67 -10.59 -32.80
C THR A 439 -2.48 -10.11 -33.61
N LEU A 440 -1.93 -10.94 -34.51
CA LEU A 440 -0.68 -10.65 -35.20
C LEU A 440 -0.67 -9.31 -35.97
N PRO A 441 -1.71 -8.93 -36.74
CA PRO A 441 -1.71 -7.64 -37.46
C PRO A 441 -1.69 -6.44 -36.50
N GLY A 442 -2.52 -6.45 -35.46
CA GLY A 442 -2.56 -5.37 -34.46
C GLY A 442 -1.31 -5.34 -33.57
N PHE A 443 -0.67 -6.49 -33.33
CA PHE A 443 0.63 -6.53 -32.65
C PHE A 443 1.73 -5.89 -33.51
N ILE A 444 1.80 -6.20 -34.82
CA ILE A 444 2.76 -5.59 -35.74
C ILE A 444 2.56 -4.07 -35.82
N LEU A 445 1.31 -3.60 -35.98
CA LEU A 445 0.97 -2.17 -36.00
C LEU A 445 1.30 -1.44 -34.70
N PHE A 446 1.25 -2.11 -33.54
CA PHE A 446 1.56 -1.48 -32.24
C PHE A 446 3.00 -1.75 -31.75
N ALA A 447 3.77 -2.61 -32.44
CA ALA A 447 5.14 -2.95 -32.07
C ALA A 447 6.08 -1.74 -31.94
N PRO A 448 6.02 -0.69 -32.80
CA PRO A 448 6.84 0.50 -32.62
C PRO A 448 6.56 1.23 -31.29
N VAL A 449 5.30 1.22 -30.82
CA VAL A 449 4.94 1.82 -29.52
C VAL A 449 5.50 0.98 -28.38
N PHE A 450 5.44 -0.36 -28.47
CA PHE A 450 6.05 -1.24 -27.47
C PHE A 450 7.58 -1.10 -27.40
N THR A 451 8.28 -0.95 -28.53
CA THR A 451 9.74 -0.74 -28.51
C THR A 451 10.11 0.65 -28.00
N ALA A 452 9.47 1.71 -28.48
CA ALA A 452 9.73 3.08 -28.03
C ALA A 452 9.45 3.27 -26.53
N THR A 453 8.30 2.79 -26.03
CA THR A 453 7.96 2.87 -24.60
C THR A 453 8.94 2.07 -23.73
N LYS A 454 9.39 0.89 -24.18
CA LYS A 454 10.42 0.08 -23.47
C LYS A 454 11.76 0.82 -23.42
N LEU A 455 12.28 1.29 -24.54
CA LEU A 455 13.59 1.95 -24.63
C LEU A 455 13.63 3.27 -23.83
N ILE A 456 12.63 4.14 -24.03
CA ILE A 456 12.57 5.45 -23.36
C ILE A 456 12.35 5.29 -21.86
N SER A 457 11.46 4.38 -21.42
CA SER A 457 11.25 4.16 -19.98
C SER A 457 12.48 3.57 -19.28
N ILE A 458 13.28 2.73 -19.94
CA ILE A 458 14.57 2.25 -19.40
C ILE A 458 15.59 3.40 -19.31
N LYS A 459 15.72 4.24 -20.35
CA LYS A 459 16.61 5.43 -20.30
C LYS A 459 16.23 6.35 -19.14
N LYS A 460 14.93 6.65 -18.98
CA LYS A 460 14.43 7.51 -17.89
C LYS A 460 14.49 6.86 -16.51
N SER A 461 14.40 5.53 -16.40
CA SER A 461 14.67 4.79 -15.16
C SER A 461 16.13 4.98 -14.71
N ARG A 462 17.09 4.95 -15.64
CA ARG A 462 18.52 5.19 -15.36
C ARG A 462 18.80 6.64 -14.96
N GLU A 463 18.25 7.62 -15.69
CA GLU A 463 18.33 9.04 -15.32
C GLU A 463 17.75 9.30 -13.92
N ALA A 464 16.60 8.71 -13.59
CA ALA A 464 15.94 8.88 -12.30
C ALA A 464 16.67 8.19 -11.13
N LEU A 465 17.40 7.11 -11.39
CA LEU A 465 18.25 6.43 -10.41
C LEU A 465 19.51 7.27 -10.10
N ALA A 466 20.21 7.73 -11.15
CA ALA A 466 21.39 8.59 -10.99
C ALA A 466 21.10 9.92 -10.26
N ALA A 467 19.85 10.39 -10.29
CA ALA A 467 19.41 11.62 -9.65
C ALA A 467 18.89 11.47 -8.20
N SER A 468 18.90 10.27 -7.59
CA SER A 468 18.28 10.04 -6.27
C SER A 468 18.94 8.94 -5.45
N SER A 469 19.34 9.26 -4.21
CA SER A 469 19.86 8.28 -3.23
C SER A 469 18.78 7.43 -2.55
N VAL A 470 17.49 7.75 -2.73
CA VAL A 470 16.38 7.03 -2.06
C VAL A 470 15.97 5.78 -2.85
N LYS A 471 16.13 5.80 -4.17
CA LYS A 471 15.66 4.77 -5.11
C LYS A 471 16.65 3.63 -5.22
N ILE A 472 16.15 2.40 -5.37
CA ILE A 472 17.01 1.20 -5.50
C ILE A 472 17.23 0.87 -6.98
N GLN A 473 16.18 0.96 -7.82
CA GLN A 473 16.24 0.56 -9.24
C GLN A 473 15.55 1.55 -10.20
N GLY A 474 14.98 2.65 -9.68
CA GLY A 474 14.29 3.68 -10.45
C GLY A 474 12.94 3.24 -11.04
N ARG A 475 12.35 2.14 -10.55
CA ARG A 475 11.16 1.51 -11.17
C ARG A 475 9.91 2.39 -11.12
N ASP A 476 9.85 3.34 -10.18
CA ASP A 476 8.74 4.26 -9.93
C ASP A 476 8.44 5.24 -11.08
N VAL A 477 9.39 5.46 -11.99
CA VAL A 477 9.18 6.30 -13.17
C VAL A 477 8.75 5.50 -14.40
N MET A 478 8.90 4.17 -14.40
CA MET A 478 8.68 3.36 -15.61
C MET A 478 7.22 3.35 -16.07
N ALA A 479 6.25 3.25 -15.16
CA ALA A 479 4.83 3.27 -15.53
C ALA A 479 4.45 4.62 -16.17
N THR A 480 4.84 5.71 -15.50
CA THR A 480 4.67 7.10 -15.97
C THR A 480 5.23 7.29 -17.39
N TRP A 481 6.49 6.90 -17.64
CA TRP A 481 7.10 7.09 -18.96
C TRP A 481 6.54 6.17 -20.06
N LYS A 482 6.12 4.94 -19.72
CA LYS A 482 5.42 4.09 -20.69
C LYS A 482 4.10 4.71 -21.13
N LEU A 483 3.35 5.28 -20.18
CA LEU A 483 2.08 5.95 -20.48
C LEU A 483 2.27 7.25 -21.27
N LEU A 484 3.19 8.12 -20.88
CA LEU A 484 3.44 9.39 -21.59
C LEU A 484 3.95 9.17 -23.01
N VAL A 485 4.83 8.18 -23.23
CA VAL A 485 5.32 7.84 -24.57
C VAL A 485 4.21 7.21 -25.42
N ALA A 486 3.38 6.31 -24.85
CA ALA A 486 2.24 5.75 -25.57
C ALA A 486 1.20 6.82 -25.97
N LEU A 487 0.87 7.73 -25.04
CA LEU A 487 -0.06 8.84 -25.26
C LEU A 487 0.38 9.77 -26.39
N ALA A 488 1.68 10.07 -26.49
CA ALA A 488 2.21 10.94 -27.54
C ALA A 488 2.45 10.20 -28.88
N PHE A 489 3.00 8.98 -28.83
CA PHE A 489 3.47 8.30 -30.04
C PHE A 489 2.41 7.46 -30.74
N ALA A 490 1.44 6.88 -30.03
CA ALA A 490 0.40 6.08 -30.68
C ALA A 490 -0.51 6.92 -31.61
N PRO A 491 -0.98 8.13 -31.24
CA PRO A 491 -1.76 8.98 -32.17
C PRO A 491 -0.96 9.39 -33.41
N LEU A 492 0.34 9.71 -33.26
CA LEU A 492 1.22 10.02 -34.39
C LEU A 492 1.40 8.82 -35.33
N LEU A 493 1.52 7.61 -34.77
CA LEU A 493 1.64 6.36 -35.54
C LEU A 493 0.33 6.02 -36.27
N TYR A 494 -0.82 6.20 -35.64
CA TYR A 494 -2.13 6.01 -36.29
C TYR A 494 -2.39 7.06 -37.38
N ALA A 495 -1.98 8.31 -37.16
CA ALA A 495 -2.02 9.35 -38.20
C ALA A 495 -1.12 8.97 -39.39
N PHE A 496 0.10 8.49 -39.15
CA PHE A 496 1.01 7.99 -40.19
C PHE A 496 0.39 6.82 -41.00
N TYR A 497 -0.20 5.82 -40.33
CA TYR A 497 -0.89 4.72 -41.01
C TYR A 497 -2.13 5.18 -41.78
N THR A 498 -2.86 6.18 -41.27
CA THR A 498 -4.02 6.79 -41.95
C THR A 498 -3.59 7.56 -43.21
N VAL A 499 -2.49 8.32 -43.14
CA VAL A 499 -1.91 9.01 -44.30
C VAL A 499 -1.44 7.99 -45.34
N LEU A 500 -0.77 6.91 -44.93
CA LEU A 500 -0.32 5.84 -45.84
C LEU A 500 -1.49 5.14 -46.55
N LEU A 501 -2.56 4.81 -45.80
CA LEU A 501 -3.79 4.23 -46.35
C LEU A 501 -4.50 5.17 -47.32
N THR A 502 -4.55 6.47 -46.98
CA THR A 502 -5.17 7.50 -47.84
C THR A 502 -4.37 7.70 -49.12
N TYR A 503 -3.04 7.73 -49.05
CA TYR A 503 -2.15 7.82 -50.21
C TYR A 503 -2.25 6.57 -51.11
N TRP A 504 -2.30 5.37 -50.55
CA TRP A 504 -2.50 4.13 -51.31
C TRP A 504 -3.88 4.09 -51.99
N THR A 505 -4.90 4.63 -51.34
CA THR A 505 -6.24 4.80 -51.93
C THR A 505 -6.25 5.85 -53.03
N TYR A 506 -5.56 6.97 -52.86
CA TYR A 506 -5.41 8.00 -53.90
C TYR A 506 -4.73 7.46 -55.16
N ARG A 507 -3.63 6.72 -55.01
CA ARG A 507 -2.83 6.23 -56.14
C ARG A 507 -3.49 5.11 -56.95
N ASN A 508 -4.00 4.08 -56.27
CA ASN A 508 -4.46 2.84 -56.91
C ASN A 508 -5.83 2.35 -56.39
N ARG A 509 -6.57 3.16 -55.62
CA ARG A 509 -7.83 2.75 -54.95
C ARG A 509 -7.71 1.44 -54.16
N VAL A 510 -6.54 1.23 -53.53
CA VAL A 510 -6.15 -0.04 -52.88
C VAL A 510 -6.35 -1.22 -53.83
N GLN A 511 -5.67 -1.19 -54.99
CA GLN A 511 -5.77 -2.22 -56.04
C GLN A 511 -7.19 -2.47 -56.57
N GLY A 512 -8.10 -1.49 -56.44
CA GLY A 512 -9.51 -1.60 -56.82
C GLY A 512 -10.45 -2.06 -55.71
N TYR A 513 -9.96 -2.43 -54.52
CA TYR A 513 -10.82 -2.82 -53.39
C TYR A 513 -11.66 -1.65 -52.81
N VAL A 514 -11.27 -0.39 -53.06
CA VAL A 514 -12.06 0.78 -52.66
C VAL A 514 -12.87 1.32 -53.85
N PRO A 515 -14.21 1.28 -53.83
CA PRO A 515 -15.05 1.82 -54.90
C PRO A 515 -14.77 3.31 -55.18
N GLN A 516 -14.90 3.72 -56.45
CA GLN A 516 -14.58 5.08 -56.87
C GLN A 516 -15.44 6.16 -56.18
N TRP A 517 -16.68 5.82 -55.81
CA TRP A 517 -17.62 6.71 -55.11
C TRP A 517 -17.18 7.06 -53.68
N VAL A 518 -16.26 6.31 -53.06
CA VAL A 518 -15.79 6.60 -51.70
C VAL A 518 -14.86 7.82 -51.73
N PRO A 519 -15.17 8.93 -51.03
CA PRO A 519 -14.29 10.09 -51.00
C PRO A 519 -13.12 9.88 -50.03
N LEU A 520 -11.96 10.48 -50.33
CA LEU A 520 -10.72 10.25 -49.56
C LEU A 520 -10.83 10.68 -48.08
N TRP A 521 -11.64 11.68 -47.76
CA TRP A 521 -11.87 12.11 -46.37
C TRP A 521 -12.55 11.02 -45.52
N LEU A 522 -13.41 10.19 -46.12
CA LEU A 522 -14.07 9.07 -45.43
C LEU A 522 -13.05 7.98 -45.10
N VAL A 523 -12.05 7.77 -45.96
CA VAL A 523 -10.91 6.87 -45.71
C VAL A 523 -10.02 7.37 -44.56
N VAL A 524 -9.86 8.68 -44.41
CA VAL A 524 -9.18 9.28 -43.24
C VAL A 524 -9.96 8.99 -41.96
N VAL A 525 -11.28 9.22 -41.95
CA VAL A 525 -12.16 8.91 -40.79
C VAL A 525 -12.13 7.41 -40.46
N PHE A 526 -12.21 6.55 -41.47
CA PHE A 526 -12.09 5.10 -41.31
C PHE A 526 -10.74 4.69 -40.71
N GLY A 527 -9.62 5.20 -41.23
CA GLY A 527 -8.27 4.95 -40.72
C GLY A 527 -8.13 5.32 -39.24
N MET A 528 -8.61 6.51 -38.87
CA MET A 528 -8.58 7.02 -37.50
C MET A 528 -9.43 6.19 -36.50
N ILE A 529 -10.37 5.38 -36.99
CA ILE A 529 -11.18 4.46 -36.15
C ILE A 529 -10.59 3.05 -36.17
N ILE A 530 -10.20 2.53 -37.34
CA ILE A 530 -9.82 1.12 -37.51
C ILE A 530 -8.47 0.81 -36.88
N PHE A 531 -7.45 1.68 -37.00
CA PHE A 531 -6.12 1.40 -36.44
C PHE A 531 -6.13 1.36 -34.89
N PRO A 532 -6.76 2.30 -34.16
CA PRO A 532 -6.97 2.16 -32.71
C PRO A 532 -7.80 0.92 -32.33
N SER A 533 -8.87 0.62 -33.06
CA SER A 533 -9.75 -0.52 -32.77
C SER A 533 -9.04 -1.87 -32.94
N VAL A 534 -8.28 -2.06 -34.04
CA VAL A 534 -7.51 -3.29 -34.31
C VAL A 534 -6.38 -3.48 -33.29
N THR A 535 -5.66 -2.43 -32.92
CA THR A 535 -4.57 -2.53 -31.92
C THR A 535 -5.11 -2.75 -30.50
N PHE A 536 -6.24 -2.14 -30.13
CA PHE A 536 -6.93 -2.41 -28.86
C PHE A 536 -7.50 -3.84 -28.81
N ALA A 537 -8.12 -4.31 -29.88
CA ALA A 537 -8.58 -5.70 -30.00
C ALA A 537 -7.42 -6.68 -29.86
N ALA A 538 -6.32 -6.47 -30.60
CA ALA A 538 -5.12 -7.31 -30.49
C ALA A 538 -4.50 -7.29 -29.08
N LEU A 539 -4.54 -6.16 -28.37
CA LEU A 539 -4.12 -6.07 -26.97
C LEU A 539 -5.01 -6.93 -26.06
N ARG A 540 -6.34 -6.80 -26.15
CA ARG A 540 -7.30 -7.56 -25.32
C ARG A 540 -7.30 -9.06 -25.61
N ILE A 541 -7.24 -9.43 -26.89
CA ILE A 541 -7.15 -10.82 -27.35
C ILE A 541 -5.77 -11.40 -26.93
N GLY A 542 -4.70 -10.59 -27.02
CA GLY A 542 -3.34 -10.95 -26.59
C GLY A 542 -3.22 -11.22 -25.09
N GLU A 543 -3.96 -10.54 -24.23
CA GLU A 543 -4.05 -10.90 -22.80
C GLU A 543 -4.60 -12.31 -22.60
N THR A 544 -5.68 -12.65 -23.32
CA THR A 544 -6.33 -13.95 -23.26
C THR A 544 -5.42 -15.05 -23.82
N GLY A 545 -4.78 -14.79 -24.96
CA GLY A 545 -3.77 -15.68 -25.54
C GLY A 545 -2.56 -15.89 -24.62
N MET A 546 -2.10 -14.85 -23.93
CA MET A 546 -0.98 -14.93 -22.98
C MET A 546 -1.32 -15.72 -21.71
N ASP A 547 -2.57 -15.66 -21.22
CA ASP A 547 -3.01 -16.52 -20.12
C ASP A 547 -3.18 -17.99 -20.57
N ILE A 548 -3.71 -18.22 -21.79
CA ILE A 548 -3.77 -19.56 -22.38
C ILE A 548 -2.36 -20.13 -22.54
N LEU A 549 -1.42 -19.38 -23.11
CA LEU A 549 -0.02 -19.78 -23.32
C LEU A 549 0.68 -20.18 -22.01
N LYS A 550 0.55 -19.37 -20.96
CA LYS A 550 1.07 -19.72 -19.62
C LYS A 550 0.45 -21.02 -19.07
N SER A 551 -0.78 -21.35 -19.47
CA SER A 551 -1.47 -22.57 -19.06
C SER A 551 -1.12 -23.81 -19.89
N LEU A 552 -0.46 -23.67 -21.04
CA LEU A 552 -0.06 -24.81 -21.88
C LEU A 552 1.06 -25.62 -21.24
N ARG A 553 2.15 -24.96 -20.80
CA ARG A 553 3.30 -25.64 -20.16
C ARG A 553 2.87 -26.55 -19.00
N PRO A 554 1.99 -26.12 -18.08
CA PRO A 554 1.46 -27.00 -17.05
C PRO A 554 0.65 -28.21 -17.55
N LEU A 555 -0.19 -28.03 -18.58
CA LEU A 555 -0.96 -29.14 -19.16
C LEU A 555 -0.04 -30.18 -19.82
N VAL A 556 1.04 -29.73 -20.48
CA VAL A 556 2.07 -30.62 -21.06
C VAL A 556 2.81 -31.38 -19.95
N LEU A 557 3.15 -30.72 -18.83
CA LEU A 557 3.77 -31.38 -17.68
C LEU A 557 2.85 -32.42 -16.99
N SER A 558 1.53 -32.20 -16.99
CA SER A 558 0.54 -33.17 -16.49
C SER A 558 0.20 -34.32 -17.46
N LEU A 559 0.89 -34.44 -18.60
CA LEU A 559 0.78 -35.58 -19.51
C LEU A 559 1.96 -36.58 -19.39
N ASN A 560 3.01 -36.25 -18.65
CA ASN A 560 4.08 -37.20 -18.35
C ASN A 560 3.52 -38.33 -17.44
N PRO A 561 3.78 -39.63 -17.72
CA PRO A 561 3.22 -40.74 -16.93
C PRO A 561 3.61 -40.72 -15.43
N THR A 562 4.72 -40.07 -15.06
CA THR A 562 5.07 -39.87 -13.64
C THR A 562 4.13 -38.93 -12.89
N SER A 563 3.34 -38.11 -13.60
CA SER A 563 2.52 -37.03 -13.03
C SER A 563 1.30 -37.50 -12.24
N ALA A 564 0.77 -38.71 -12.51
CA ALA A 564 -0.31 -39.29 -11.71
C ALA A 564 0.12 -39.45 -10.24
N ASN A 565 1.33 -39.96 -10.02
CA ASN A 565 1.96 -40.01 -8.70
C ASN A 565 2.27 -38.61 -8.13
N THR A 566 2.53 -37.60 -8.98
CA THR A 566 2.81 -36.23 -8.51
C THR A 566 1.59 -35.57 -7.86
N LEU A 567 0.36 -35.83 -8.31
CA LEU A 567 -0.85 -35.31 -7.65
C LEU A 567 -1.08 -35.94 -6.28
N VAL A 568 -0.84 -37.25 -6.14
CA VAL A 568 -0.91 -37.95 -4.85
C VAL A 568 0.19 -37.43 -3.90
N LYS A 569 1.43 -37.29 -4.38
CA LYS A 569 2.54 -36.68 -3.64
C LYS A 569 2.24 -35.23 -3.23
N LEU A 570 1.60 -34.43 -4.10
CA LEU A 570 1.19 -33.06 -3.79
C LEU A 570 0.09 -32.98 -2.73
N ARG A 571 -0.85 -33.93 -2.70
CA ARG A 571 -1.86 -33.98 -1.63
C ARG A 571 -1.21 -34.28 -0.27
N LYS A 572 -0.39 -35.33 -0.20
CA LYS A 572 0.38 -35.66 1.01
C LYS A 572 1.31 -34.52 1.44
N ARG A 573 1.90 -33.79 0.48
CA ARG A 573 2.73 -32.61 0.77
C ARG A 573 1.92 -31.39 1.22
N LYS A 574 0.70 -31.18 0.70
CA LYS A 574 -0.23 -30.15 1.19
C LYS A 574 -0.63 -30.41 2.63
N GLU A 575 -1.01 -31.66 2.93
CA GLU A 575 -1.39 -32.14 4.25
C GLU A 575 -0.24 -31.95 5.27
N GLN A 576 0.96 -32.44 4.95
CA GLN A 576 2.16 -32.21 5.75
C GLN A 576 2.43 -30.71 5.97
N LEU A 577 2.33 -29.88 4.93
CA LEU A 577 2.55 -28.44 5.06
C LEU A 577 1.43 -27.71 5.81
N SER A 578 0.21 -28.25 5.81
CA SER A 578 -0.89 -27.74 6.65
C SER A 578 -0.60 -28.00 8.13
N HIS A 579 -0.09 -29.20 8.47
CA HIS A 579 0.40 -29.49 9.82
C HIS A 579 1.58 -28.59 10.20
N GLU A 580 2.67 -28.58 9.41
CA GLU A 580 3.88 -27.78 9.69
C GLU A 580 3.57 -26.27 9.85
N VAL A 581 2.63 -25.72 9.06
CA VAL A 581 2.17 -24.33 9.21
C VAL A 581 1.32 -24.14 10.47
N THR A 582 0.38 -25.04 10.76
CA THR A 582 -0.54 -24.93 11.91
C THR A 582 0.20 -25.08 13.23
N GLU A 583 1.10 -26.06 13.32
CA GLU A 583 1.99 -26.30 14.46
C GLU A 583 2.91 -25.09 14.74
N LEU A 584 3.52 -24.51 13.71
CA LEU A 584 4.38 -23.34 13.86
C LEU A 584 3.60 -22.06 14.23
N ILE A 585 2.37 -21.90 13.72
CA ILE A 585 1.47 -20.81 14.13
C ILE A 585 0.97 -21.01 15.57
N ASN A 586 0.67 -22.24 15.99
CA ASN A 586 0.22 -22.56 17.34
C ASN A 586 1.33 -22.44 18.40
N THR A 587 2.61 -22.60 18.02
CA THR A 587 3.76 -22.45 18.93
C THR A 587 4.24 -21.00 19.03
N LEU A 588 4.47 -20.32 17.90
CA LEU A 588 4.99 -18.94 17.89
C LEU A 588 3.88 -17.86 17.98
N GLY A 589 2.61 -18.24 17.83
CA GLY A 589 1.46 -17.35 17.92
C GLY A 589 1.22 -16.77 19.31
N PRO A 590 1.10 -17.61 20.37
CA PRO A 590 0.90 -17.15 21.75
C PRO A 590 2.03 -16.26 22.28
N GLU A 591 3.29 -16.49 21.86
CA GLU A 591 4.43 -15.64 22.23
C GLU A 591 4.29 -14.20 21.73
N MET A 592 3.68 -14.00 20.55
CA MET A 592 3.54 -12.70 19.87
C MET A 592 2.21 -11.98 20.11
N PHE A 593 1.17 -12.71 20.52
CA PHE A 593 -0.21 -12.24 20.59
C PHE A 593 -0.87 -12.77 21.88
N PRO A 594 -0.95 -11.98 22.96
CA PRO A 594 -1.64 -12.38 24.19
C PRO A 594 -3.13 -12.68 23.99
N ASP A 595 -3.72 -12.20 22.90
CA ASP A 595 -5.09 -12.48 22.46
C ASP A 595 -5.22 -13.71 21.54
N PHE A 596 -4.15 -14.50 21.31
CA PHE A 596 -4.10 -15.52 20.25
C PHE A 596 -5.27 -16.51 20.26
N ASP A 597 -5.59 -17.12 21.41
CA ASP A 597 -6.69 -18.07 21.54
C ASP A 597 -8.06 -17.38 21.69
N ALA A 598 -8.12 -16.19 22.29
CA ALA A 598 -9.37 -15.43 22.46
C ALA A 598 -9.87 -14.79 21.15
N ALA A 599 -8.95 -14.43 20.24
CA ALA A 599 -9.22 -13.83 18.93
C ALA A 599 -8.86 -14.79 17.78
N ARG A 600 -8.94 -16.11 18.02
CA ARG A 600 -8.41 -17.13 17.11
C ARG A 600 -9.21 -17.22 15.81
N ILE A 601 -8.67 -16.59 14.76
CA ILE A 601 -9.32 -16.39 13.45
C ILE A 601 -9.71 -17.71 12.75
N VAL A 602 -8.99 -18.80 13.02
CA VAL A 602 -9.26 -20.14 12.49
C VAL A 602 -9.22 -21.13 13.64
N ALA A 603 -10.32 -21.87 13.84
CA ALA A 603 -10.36 -22.98 14.78
C ALA A 603 -9.41 -24.10 14.34
N ASP A 604 -8.70 -24.68 15.30
CA ASP A 604 -7.66 -25.69 15.09
C ASP A 604 -8.22 -26.95 14.40
N PRO A 605 -7.80 -27.27 13.14
CA PRO A 605 -8.34 -28.41 12.42
C PRO A 605 -8.00 -29.77 13.04
N PHE A 606 -7.01 -29.83 13.94
CA PHE A 606 -6.44 -31.07 14.46
C PHE A 606 -6.72 -31.31 15.95
N LYS A 607 -7.16 -30.29 16.70
CA LYS A 607 -7.61 -30.45 18.11
C LYS A 607 -9.10 -30.77 18.28
N SER A 608 -9.94 -30.55 17.27
CA SER A 608 -11.41 -30.62 17.41
C SER A 608 -12.01 -32.04 17.53
N GLY A 609 -11.21 -33.03 17.93
CA GLY A 609 -11.64 -34.43 18.18
C GLY A 609 -11.15 -35.01 19.50
N ILE A 610 -10.57 -34.19 20.39
CA ILE A 610 -9.93 -34.64 21.65
C ILE A 610 -10.61 -34.03 22.90
N LEU A 611 -11.56 -33.10 22.73
CA LEU A 611 -12.29 -32.44 23.83
C LEU A 611 -13.79 -32.76 23.80
N THR A 612 -14.11 -34.03 24.05
CA THR A 612 -15.36 -34.40 24.73
C THR A 612 -15.08 -34.36 26.23
N ASP A 613 -15.30 -33.20 26.85
CA ASP A 613 -15.10 -33.02 28.28
C ASP A 613 -16.24 -33.71 29.04
N GLU A 614 -15.92 -34.75 29.80
CA GLU A 614 -16.89 -35.78 30.22
C GLU A 614 -17.68 -35.41 31.50
N ASN A 615 -17.58 -34.16 31.96
CA ASN A 615 -18.06 -33.69 33.27
C ASN A 615 -18.82 -32.34 33.28
N ASP A 616 -19.47 -31.92 32.17
CA ASP A 616 -20.46 -30.83 32.24
C ASP A 616 -21.92 -31.38 32.30
N PRO A 617 -22.58 -31.36 33.46
CA PRO A 617 -23.95 -31.85 33.62
C PRO A 617 -25.02 -30.96 32.94
N ARG A 618 -24.65 -29.85 32.28
CA ARG A 618 -25.60 -28.93 31.65
C ARG A 618 -26.09 -29.37 30.27
N HIS A 619 -25.63 -30.51 29.76
CA HIS A 619 -25.92 -30.97 28.39
C HIS A 619 -26.97 -32.08 28.24
N GLU A 620 -27.55 -32.61 29.32
CA GLU A 620 -28.56 -33.69 29.22
C GLU A 620 -29.92 -33.26 28.65
N ALA A 621 -30.32 -31.99 28.87
CA ALA A 621 -31.63 -31.46 28.50
C ALA A 621 -31.94 -31.43 26.98
N SER A 622 -30.95 -31.74 26.12
CA SER A 622 -31.07 -31.65 24.66
C SER A 622 -31.01 -33.00 23.92
N ARG A 623 -30.89 -34.14 24.62
CA ARG A 623 -30.77 -35.46 23.97
C ARG A 623 -32.10 -36.19 23.71
N TYR A 624 -33.21 -35.73 24.27
CA TYR A 624 -34.48 -36.49 24.35
C TYR A 624 -35.45 -36.39 23.15
N HIS A 625 -35.06 -35.82 22.00
CA HIS A 625 -35.99 -35.60 20.88
C HIS A 625 -35.62 -36.20 19.50
N HIS A 626 -34.52 -36.95 19.37
CA HIS A 626 -34.18 -37.64 18.11
C HIS A 626 -33.61 -39.06 18.29
N ALA A 627 -34.23 -39.86 19.16
CA ALA A 627 -33.95 -41.30 19.27
C ALA A 627 -35.20 -42.09 19.70
N ILE A 628 -36.11 -42.36 18.74
CA ILE A 628 -37.16 -43.41 18.79
C ILE A 628 -37.81 -43.49 17.38
N VAL A 629 -38.31 -44.68 17.01
CA VAL A 629 -38.84 -45.08 15.68
C VAL A 629 -37.81 -45.11 14.54
N SER A 630 -37.20 -46.29 14.38
CA SER A 630 -36.78 -46.84 13.08
C SER A 630 -37.88 -47.75 12.53
N ASP A 631 -37.97 -47.86 11.20
CA ASP A 631 -38.67 -48.87 10.38
C ASP A 631 -40.11 -49.29 10.74
N ASP A 632 -41.04 -49.07 9.79
CA ASP A 632 -41.70 -50.21 9.13
C ASP A 632 -42.18 -49.84 7.70
N HIS A 633 -42.50 -50.85 6.87
CA HIS A 633 -42.90 -50.70 5.48
C HIS A 633 -44.44 -50.68 5.29
N HIS A 634 -44.98 -49.79 4.43
CA HIS A 634 -45.58 -50.15 3.12
C HIS A 634 -46.41 -49.04 2.43
N ALA A 635 -46.43 -49.13 1.09
CA ALA A 635 -47.55 -48.82 0.18
C ALA A 635 -48.16 -47.38 0.08
N ALA A 636 -47.63 -46.65 -0.91
CA ALA A 636 -48.37 -46.16 -2.09
C ALA A 636 -49.07 -44.77 -2.11
N HIS A 637 -48.78 -44.07 -3.22
CA HIS A 637 -49.45 -42.92 -3.84
C HIS A 637 -49.36 -41.53 -3.18
N TYR A 638 -48.44 -40.70 -3.71
CA TYR A 638 -48.85 -39.66 -4.67
C TYR A 638 -47.75 -39.40 -5.72
N GLN A 639 -48.14 -38.86 -6.89
CA GLN A 639 -47.32 -38.83 -8.10
C GLN A 639 -46.26 -37.71 -8.10
N ALA A 640 -45.02 -38.04 -8.46
CA ALA A 640 -44.05 -37.09 -9.02
C ALA A 640 -43.16 -37.82 -10.05
N MET A 641 -43.38 -37.56 -11.34
CA MET A 641 -42.63 -38.21 -12.42
C MET A 641 -41.24 -37.58 -12.62
N ILE A 642 -40.29 -38.42 -13.02
CA ILE A 642 -39.00 -38.00 -13.57
C ILE A 642 -39.21 -37.65 -15.04
N ASP A 643 -38.81 -36.45 -15.44
CA ASP A 643 -37.98 -36.31 -16.64
C ASP A 643 -36.96 -35.17 -16.42
N GLY A 644 -35.87 -35.19 -17.16
CA GLY A 644 -34.72 -34.30 -16.93
C GLY A 644 -34.64 -33.14 -17.91
N ASP A 645 -33.79 -32.17 -17.57
CA ASP A 645 -32.84 -31.71 -18.59
C ASP A 645 -31.48 -31.40 -17.98
N LEU A 646 -30.43 -31.77 -18.71
CA LEU A 646 -29.07 -31.32 -18.44
C LEU A 646 -28.90 -29.98 -19.15
N PRO A 647 -28.38 -28.91 -18.51
CA PRO A 647 -28.02 -27.69 -19.21
C PRO A 647 -26.84 -27.94 -20.17
N ARG A 648 -27.18 -28.44 -21.36
CA ARG A 648 -26.32 -28.50 -22.54
C ARG A 648 -25.93 -27.08 -22.92
N ASN A 649 -24.75 -26.94 -23.55
CA ASN A 649 -24.29 -25.74 -24.25
C ASN A 649 -24.12 -24.45 -23.40
N GLU A 650 -22.90 -24.22 -22.91
CA GLU A 650 -22.29 -22.88 -23.07
C GLU A 650 -21.69 -22.76 -24.48
N SER A 651 -22.56 -22.74 -25.50
CA SER A 651 -22.19 -22.45 -26.89
C SER A 651 -22.86 -21.17 -27.36
N PHE A 652 -22.05 -20.15 -27.69
CA PHE A 652 -22.35 -19.11 -28.69
C PHE A 652 -23.71 -18.38 -28.64
N HIS A 653 -24.28 -18.06 -27.47
CA HIS A 653 -25.41 -17.12 -27.39
C HIS A 653 -25.34 -16.12 -26.20
N ASP A 654 -24.35 -15.21 -26.21
CA ASP A 654 -24.49 -13.92 -25.51
C ASP A 654 -23.69 -12.75 -26.12
N ILE A 655 -23.53 -12.74 -27.45
CA ILE A 655 -22.77 -11.69 -28.16
C ILE A 655 -23.47 -10.32 -28.03
N SER A 656 -24.78 -10.31 -27.79
CA SER A 656 -25.62 -9.11 -27.59
C SER A 656 -25.47 -8.43 -26.22
N LYS A 657 -24.80 -9.05 -25.22
CA LYS A 657 -24.46 -8.38 -23.94
C LYS A 657 -23.05 -7.77 -23.92
N ILE A 658 -22.36 -7.70 -25.06
CA ILE A 658 -21.13 -6.90 -25.20
C ILE A 658 -21.53 -5.41 -25.22
N GLY A 659 -21.68 -4.83 -24.02
CA GLY A 659 -22.01 -3.41 -23.83
C GLY A 659 -20.87 -2.50 -24.29
N PHE A 660 -20.84 -2.20 -25.59
CA PHE A 660 -19.74 -1.48 -26.28
C PHE A 660 -19.31 -0.17 -25.60
N PHE A 661 -20.23 0.51 -24.89
CA PHE A 661 -19.94 1.68 -24.05
C PHE A 661 -20.75 1.71 -22.72
N SER A 662 -20.88 0.58 -22.00
CA SER A 662 -21.65 0.53 -20.74
C SER A 662 -20.82 0.71 -19.46
N THR A 663 -21.16 1.68 -18.61
CA THR A 663 -20.41 2.11 -17.42
C THR A 663 -20.91 1.52 -16.07
N ARG A 664 -21.47 0.30 -16.07
CA ARG A 664 -21.95 -0.36 -14.84
C ARG A 664 -21.57 -1.85 -14.79
N PRO A 665 -21.14 -2.40 -13.62
CA PRO A 665 -21.15 -3.84 -13.37
C PRO A 665 -22.59 -4.34 -13.17
N PRO A 666 -22.86 -5.65 -13.32
CA PRO A 666 -24.18 -6.22 -13.07
C PRO A 666 -24.55 -6.12 -11.58
N SER A 667 -25.61 -5.39 -11.27
CA SER A 667 -26.25 -5.39 -9.95
C SER A 667 -26.92 -6.73 -9.69
N ARG A 668 -26.76 -7.29 -8.49
CA ARG A 668 -27.51 -8.48 -8.05
C ARG A 668 -29.02 -8.18 -8.06
N ASN A 669 -29.82 -9.16 -8.46
CA ASN A 669 -31.28 -9.06 -8.39
C ASN A 669 -31.72 -8.77 -6.95
N HIS A 670 -32.60 -7.79 -6.80
CA HIS A 670 -33.41 -7.63 -5.60
C HIS A 670 -34.55 -8.64 -5.66
N SER A 671 -34.58 -9.62 -4.77
CA SER A 671 -35.85 -10.21 -4.37
C SER A 671 -36.59 -9.17 -3.52
N ARG A 672 -37.84 -8.86 -3.89
CA ARG A 672 -38.82 -8.34 -2.95
C ARG A 672 -39.32 -9.52 -2.13
N ASN A 673 -39.48 -9.35 -0.83
CA ASN A 673 -40.53 -10.03 -0.11
C ASN A 673 -41.03 -9.11 1.02
N SER A 674 -42.32 -9.15 1.27
CA SER A 674 -43.02 -8.26 2.20
C SER A 674 -43.51 -9.03 3.43
N SER A 675 -43.40 -8.43 4.60
CA SER A 675 -44.20 -8.79 5.77
C SER A 675 -44.53 -7.54 6.57
N ASN A 676 -45.79 -7.44 7.01
CA ASN A 676 -46.22 -6.40 7.94
C ASN A 676 -45.81 -6.76 9.38
N GLY A 677 -45.60 -5.74 10.21
CA GLY A 677 -45.28 -5.89 11.62
C GLY A 677 -45.02 -4.51 12.24
N GLY A 678 -46.08 -3.84 12.69
CA GLY A 678 -46.01 -2.56 13.41
C GLY A 678 -46.03 -2.75 14.92
N LEU A 679 -46.28 -1.63 15.63
CA LEU A 679 -46.40 -1.52 17.11
C LEU A 679 -45.05 -1.56 17.88
N THR A 680 -44.82 -0.80 18.97
CA THR A 680 -45.16 0.61 19.31
C THR A 680 -44.39 1.01 20.58
N ALA A 681 -44.01 2.30 20.68
CA ALA A 681 -43.70 3.02 21.93
C ALA A 681 -42.55 2.52 22.84
N GLY A 682 -42.00 3.44 23.65
CA GLY A 682 -40.90 3.17 24.59
C GLY A 682 -39.92 4.35 24.71
N LEU A 683 -40.25 5.33 25.57
CA LEU A 683 -39.44 6.53 25.81
C LEU A 683 -39.00 6.58 27.29
N THR A 684 -38.10 7.52 27.66
CA THR A 684 -37.42 7.68 28.97
C THR A 684 -36.32 6.62 29.25
N GLY A 685 -35.27 6.87 30.05
CA GLY A 685 -34.87 8.09 30.77
C GLY A 685 -33.57 7.90 31.60
N PHE A 686 -33.21 8.90 32.42
CA PHE A 686 -32.16 8.90 33.48
C PHE A 686 -30.65 8.99 33.13
N THR A 687 -30.20 10.25 33.02
CA THR A 687 -29.13 10.91 33.82
C THR A 687 -27.97 10.13 34.47
N SER A 688 -26.76 10.54 34.09
CA SER A 688 -25.55 10.82 34.91
C SER A 688 -25.48 10.46 36.42
N SER A 689 -24.33 9.92 36.82
CA SER A 689 -23.70 10.12 38.14
C SER A 689 -22.20 10.38 37.99
N SER A 690 -21.61 11.23 38.85
CA SER A 690 -20.25 11.76 38.68
C SER A 690 -19.34 11.50 39.88
N GLY A 691 -18.08 11.15 39.62
CA GLY A 691 -16.99 11.06 40.60
C GLY A 691 -15.96 9.99 40.20
N GLY A 692 -14.66 10.16 40.43
CA GLY A 692 -13.95 11.31 40.97
C GLY A 692 -12.56 10.87 41.44
N GLY A 693 -11.48 11.42 40.88
CA GLY A 693 -10.11 11.00 41.22
C GLY A 693 -9.10 11.20 40.09
N ALA A 694 -8.64 12.43 39.89
CA ALA A 694 -7.52 12.74 39.01
C ALA A 694 -6.21 12.78 39.80
N LEU A 695 -5.15 12.13 39.29
CA LEU A 695 -3.76 12.36 39.71
C LEU A 695 -2.86 12.50 38.48
N PRO A 696 -1.85 13.38 38.51
CA PRO A 696 -1.15 13.82 37.29
C PRO A 696 -0.01 12.87 36.89
N LEU A 697 0.02 12.48 35.62
CA LEU A 697 1.18 11.81 35.01
C LEU A 697 2.12 12.86 34.41
N LYS A 698 3.34 12.95 34.97
CA LYS A 698 4.42 13.80 34.45
C LYS A 698 4.86 13.32 33.06
N ALA A 699 5.26 14.26 32.21
CA ALA A 699 5.79 13.96 30.88
C ALA A 699 7.03 13.06 30.94
N PHE A 700 7.09 12.06 30.05
CA PHE A 700 8.28 11.22 29.89
C PHE A 700 9.30 11.92 28.98
N SER A 701 10.52 12.07 29.49
CA SER A 701 11.66 12.60 28.74
C SER A 701 12.12 11.63 27.64
N THR A 702 12.80 12.17 26.63
CA THR A 702 13.32 11.39 25.49
C THR A 702 14.39 10.38 25.93
N ILE A 703 14.11 9.08 25.79
CA ILE A 703 15.05 7.99 26.06
C ILE A 703 15.76 7.56 24.77
N ASN A 704 17.07 7.32 24.85
CA ASN A 704 17.88 6.83 23.74
C ASN A 704 17.62 5.34 23.45
N SER A 705 17.76 4.95 22.18
CA SER A 705 17.19 3.72 21.61
C SER A 705 17.92 2.40 21.93
N LYS A 706 18.45 2.20 23.15
CA LYS A 706 19.14 0.96 23.55
C LYS A 706 18.83 0.37 24.93
N GLU A 707 18.13 1.06 25.83
CA GLU A 707 17.79 0.55 27.17
C GLU A 707 16.37 0.96 27.59
N SER A 708 15.53 0.13 28.23
CA SER A 708 15.37 -1.32 27.98
C SER A 708 13.87 -1.65 28.01
N PHE A 709 13.38 -2.48 27.08
CA PHE A 709 11.95 -2.84 27.02
C PHE A 709 11.53 -3.74 28.21
N ASP A 710 12.47 -4.50 28.76
CA ASP A 710 12.25 -5.39 29.91
C ASP A 710 11.94 -4.63 31.19
N GLU A 711 12.58 -3.49 31.45
CA GLU A 711 12.33 -2.75 32.69
C GLU A 711 10.92 -2.15 32.71
N VAL A 712 10.48 -1.57 31.58
CA VAL A 712 9.10 -1.11 31.38
C VAL A 712 8.12 -2.28 31.56
N SER A 713 8.42 -3.43 30.95
CA SER A 713 7.62 -4.65 31.06
C SER A 713 7.62 -5.27 32.47
N ARG A 714 8.66 -5.01 33.28
CA ARG A 714 8.78 -5.44 34.68
C ARG A 714 7.95 -4.51 35.60
N ARG A 715 8.04 -3.19 35.40
CA ARG A 715 7.22 -2.19 36.12
C ARG A 715 5.72 -2.37 35.84
N ILE A 716 5.33 -2.62 34.58
CA ILE A 716 3.93 -2.91 34.21
C ILE A 716 3.42 -4.21 34.85
N ARG A 717 4.22 -5.28 34.86
CA ARG A 717 3.86 -6.54 35.54
C ARG A 717 3.69 -6.37 37.06
N GLY A 718 4.52 -5.53 37.69
CA GLY A 718 4.36 -5.13 39.09
C GLY A 718 3.00 -4.48 39.34
N ALA A 719 2.70 -3.39 38.63
CA ALA A 719 1.46 -2.63 38.79
C ALA A 719 0.18 -3.45 38.50
N MET A 720 0.23 -4.43 37.58
CA MET A 720 -0.90 -5.34 37.36
C MET A 720 -1.08 -6.37 38.49
N ARG A 721 0.02 -6.91 39.03
CA ARG A 721 0.00 -7.85 40.18
C ARG A 721 -0.53 -7.18 41.46
N GLU A 722 -0.25 -5.89 41.62
CA GLU A 722 -0.75 -5.08 42.74
C GLU A 722 -2.27 -4.86 42.66
N ARG A 723 -2.78 -4.43 41.50
CA ARG A 723 -4.23 -4.33 41.22
C ARG A 723 -4.97 -5.67 41.29
N GLY A 724 -4.28 -6.78 41.04
CA GLY A 724 -4.81 -8.13 41.28
C GLY A 724 -5.14 -8.35 42.75
N LYS A 725 -4.18 -8.08 43.64
CA LYS A 725 -4.37 -8.19 45.09
C LYS A 725 -5.40 -7.22 45.66
N GLU A 726 -5.53 -6.03 45.09
CA GLU A 726 -6.62 -5.10 45.45
C GLU A 726 -8.01 -5.63 45.07
N ARG A 727 -8.12 -6.43 44.01
CA ARG A 727 -9.37 -7.10 43.62
C ARG A 727 -9.69 -8.27 44.55
N GLU A 728 -8.71 -9.13 44.86
CA GLU A 728 -8.88 -10.21 45.85
C GLU A 728 -9.34 -9.66 47.21
N LYS A 729 -8.73 -8.57 47.69
CA LYS A 729 -9.15 -7.88 48.92
C LYS A 729 -10.55 -7.26 48.86
N ARG A 730 -11.11 -7.03 47.67
CA ARG A 730 -12.49 -6.52 47.47
C ARG A 730 -13.52 -7.61 47.19
N SER A 731 -13.09 -8.85 46.95
CA SER A 731 -13.98 -10.01 46.76
C SER A 731 -14.04 -10.94 47.97
N GLY A 732 -13.34 -10.61 49.06
CA GLY A 732 -13.26 -11.45 50.27
C GLY A 732 -14.33 -11.19 51.34
N ASP A 733 -15.28 -10.27 51.10
CA ASP A 733 -16.24 -9.81 52.12
C ASP A 733 -17.68 -10.15 51.68
N GLY A 734 -18.16 -11.34 52.09
CA GLY A 734 -19.50 -11.84 51.76
C GLY A 734 -19.62 -13.37 51.75
N SER A 735 -20.02 -13.95 52.89
CA SER A 735 -20.60 -15.31 53.09
C SER A 735 -20.08 -16.48 52.21
N GLY A 736 -19.40 -17.52 52.73
CA GLY A 736 -19.22 -17.96 54.12
C GLY A 736 -20.16 -19.11 54.50
N TRP A 737 -19.73 -20.35 54.22
CA TRP A 737 -20.16 -21.62 54.83
C TRP A 737 -19.00 -22.63 54.65
N GLU A 738 -18.80 -23.54 55.62
CA GLU A 738 -17.66 -24.45 55.69
C GLU A 738 -18.00 -25.90 55.26
N LEU A 739 -17.02 -26.67 54.78
CA LEU A 739 -16.59 -27.90 55.49
C LEU A 739 -15.25 -28.52 54.97
N ALA A 740 -14.31 -28.68 55.91
CA ALA A 740 -13.36 -29.79 56.13
C ALA A 740 -12.61 -30.56 54.99
N SER A 741 -11.26 -30.59 55.13
CA SER A 741 -10.34 -31.77 54.97
C SER A 741 -10.10 -32.39 53.56
N SER A 742 -8.91 -32.84 53.14
CA SER A 742 -7.65 -33.21 53.84
C SER A 742 -6.42 -33.24 52.89
N GLY A 743 -5.18 -33.22 53.45
CA GLY A 743 -3.91 -33.64 52.79
C GLY A 743 -3.28 -32.68 51.76
N SER A 744 -2.06 -32.11 51.94
CA SER A 744 -0.71 -32.74 51.95
C SER A 744 -0.22 -33.18 50.55
N THR A 745 0.99 -32.83 50.05
CA THR A 745 2.18 -32.23 50.69
C THR A 745 3.09 -31.52 49.68
N THR A 746 3.84 -30.49 50.11
CA THR A 746 4.97 -29.91 49.37
C THR A 746 6.28 -29.98 50.18
N PRO A 747 7.42 -30.36 49.60
CA PRO A 747 8.73 -30.20 50.24
C PRO A 747 9.26 -28.76 50.14
N SER A 748 9.51 -28.18 51.32
CA SER A 748 10.58 -27.22 51.62
C SER A 748 11.99 -27.77 51.26
N LEU A 749 13.09 -27.00 51.21
CA LEU A 749 13.32 -25.54 51.39
C LEU A 749 14.26 -25.08 50.23
N VAL A 750 15.33 -24.25 50.26
CA VAL A 750 16.12 -23.51 51.27
C VAL A 750 16.58 -22.18 50.62
N VAL A 751 17.03 -21.20 51.42
CA VAL A 751 17.83 -20.05 50.95
C VAL A 751 19.11 -19.97 51.78
N GLU A 752 20.27 -19.84 51.14
CA GLU A 752 21.53 -19.48 51.81
C GLU A 752 22.32 -18.47 50.96
N ASP A 753 22.83 -17.43 51.61
CA ASP A 753 23.79 -16.47 51.03
C ASP A 753 25.19 -17.07 50.99
N LYS A 754 25.95 -16.76 49.92
CA LYS A 754 27.38 -16.48 50.07
C LYS A 754 27.97 -15.63 48.94
N LYS A 755 29.12 -15.07 49.29
CA LYS A 755 29.86 -14.00 48.64
C LYS A 755 31.00 -14.52 47.74
N ASP A 756 31.49 -13.59 46.91
CA ASP A 756 32.88 -13.41 46.46
C ASP A 756 33.66 -14.65 45.98
N VAL A 757 33.80 -14.78 44.65
CA VAL A 757 35.09 -14.70 43.89
C VAL A 757 34.78 -14.35 42.43
#